data_AF-A0AAE0T839-F1
#
_entry.id   AF-A0AAE0T839-F1
#
_cell.length_a   1.000
_cell.length_b   1.000
_cell.length_c   1.000
_cell.angle_alpha   90.00
_cell.angle_beta   90.00
_cell.angle_gamma   90.00
#
_symmetry.space_group_name_H-M   'P 1'
#
loop_
_entity.id
_entity.type
_entity.pdbx_description
1 polymer ?
#
loop_
_entity_poly.entity_id
_entity_poly.type
_entity_poly.pdbx_seq_one_letter_code
_entity_poly.pdbx_strand_id
1 'polypeptide(L)'
;MAGDQEQFENLLQTLMSPDNNTRAQIEETYENIQIPEKLTYLVRAIRSSDNAIEVRTLAAVLLRRLFTSNFEDWWPQVPPDLQRGVKEEILKAIQDELTPPIKRKVCDATAELARNLIDESNSMTWPEILKFMFDCANSSDASLRESALHIIGVFPGIFGNQQTHYLEVIKQMLGQSLQDHTNTNVWFEAVKATSAFLTANEKEQAIIYQFRDLLPGIIQAVAESVEAQEDDSLLKCLIDLAERVPKFLRPQVENVMTLCLKVLSDVNLPDSWRQLGLEVIVTLSETAPATVRKFNKFVTHLFPQVLAMMVDLEEDPEWSIQDEVENDDEECNAVTGESALDRLACALGGKTILPHIIANIPPMLQNSDWRYRHAALMAVSACGEGCHQQMEAVLDSVLDVVLPFMKDSHPRVRYAACNAVGQMSSDFGPTFQKKFHAKILPDLLQILDDNNSPRVQAHGAAALVNFSEDCPKSILILYLDTIIMKLEQALNSKFKELLEKGTKMVLEQVVTTLASVADTTEEKFIQYYDRFMPCLKYIFQNANNDELKLLRGKTIECISLIGLAVGKDKFVQDCSDVMQLLLKTQTDMSHLPDDDPQISYMISAWARMCKIMGKDFQQYLPLVMGPVLKAASLKPEVALLDIEDLAHVEDDPDWQFVTLGDQQSFGIKTAGLEEKSTACQMLVCYAKELKEGFVAYTEEVVNIMVPLLKFYFHEEVRTSAAEILPYLVECAQIRGEQYVGQMWNYICPNLLKAIEVEPELSVLPEHMASLARCVELLGKGCLSNENINQLLQILDKQLKEHFSRQEDRQEKRKDEDYDDIVEETLLDEDDEDVYILSKVADVIHSLFGTHKEQFFPMFDQLLPHFVKLLGPDRPWPDKQWGLCIWDDVLEHGGPHSVKYQEFFLQNLLSYVCDKQPEVRQAAAYGIGVMAQFGGESYSQTCAECIPRLLSVIQDPESRSVDNANATENAIAAVIKICKYNSSCINVNEILPHWLSWLPVWEDEDEAVHVYNYLCDLVEMNHPLILGVNNSNLPRVVQIIAETLNKEGLEKDEQVKTRVLNIVRQIQGNEQMFQACSSILTAEQREALFTALA
;
A
#
# COMPACT_ATOMS: atom_id res chain seq x y z
N MET A 1 32.19 6.21 50.62
CA MET A 1 32.37 7.16 49.50
C MET A 1 33.60 6.90 48.64
N ALA A 2 34.82 6.71 49.17
CA ALA A 2 35.99 6.35 48.32
C ALA A 2 36.00 4.86 47.94
N GLY A 3 35.75 3.95 48.89
CA GLY A 3 35.69 2.50 48.63
C GLY A 3 34.50 2.06 47.77
N ASP A 4 33.36 2.75 47.86
CA ASP A 4 32.17 2.42 47.06
C ASP A 4 32.34 2.82 45.57
N GLN A 5 33.14 3.86 45.30
CA GLN A 5 33.49 4.28 43.93
C GLN A 5 34.42 3.25 43.27
N GLU A 6 35.44 2.79 43.98
CA GLU A 6 36.39 1.78 43.48
C GLU A 6 35.68 0.45 43.20
N GLN A 7 34.65 0.10 43.99
CA GLN A 7 33.78 -1.04 43.71
C GLN A 7 32.93 -0.84 42.46
N PHE A 8 32.38 0.36 42.25
CA PHE A 8 31.63 0.68 41.03
C PHE A 8 32.50 0.69 39.77
N GLU A 9 33.74 1.16 39.86
CA GLU A 9 34.69 1.12 38.73
C GLU A 9 35.05 -0.33 38.35
N ASN A 10 35.28 -1.20 39.34
CA ASN A 10 35.44 -2.64 39.11
C ASN A 10 34.17 -3.28 38.53
N LEU A 11 32.98 -2.80 38.93
CA LEU A 11 31.71 -3.23 38.37
C LEU A 11 31.64 -2.91 36.87
N LEU A 12 31.94 -1.66 36.48
CA LEU A 12 31.97 -1.24 35.07
C LEU A 12 32.99 -2.04 34.25
N GLN A 13 34.15 -2.34 34.83
CA GLN A 13 35.15 -3.19 34.16
C GLN A 13 34.65 -4.62 33.92
N THR A 14 33.84 -5.14 34.86
CA THR A 14 33.30 -6.51 34.77
C THR A 14 32.11 -6.59 33.79
N LEU A 15 31.37 -5.50 33.56
CA LEU A 15 30.34 -5.42 32.51
C LEU A 15 30.89 -5.65 31.10
N MET A 16 32.19 -5.41 30.90
CA MET A 16 32.88 -5.67 29.62
C MET A 16 33.49 -7.09 29.54
N SER A 17 33.17 -7.98 30.48
CA SER A 17 33.67 -9.36 30.47
C SER A 17 33.15 -10.13 29.25
N PRO A 18 34.00 -10.95 28.59
CA PRO A 18 33.57 -11.83 27.50
C PRO A 18 32.74 -13.04 27.98
N ASP A 19 32.65 -13.29 29.30
CA ASP A 19 31.79 -14.35 29.86
C ASP A 19 30.37 -13.84 30.14
N ASN A 20 29.41 -14.34 29.36
CA ASN A 20 27.99 -13.97 29.45
C ASN A 20 27.39 -14.18 30.85
N ASN A 21 27.80 -15.23 31.59
CA ASN A 21 27.25 -15.48 32.93
C ASN A 21 27.71 -14.42 33.93
N THR A 22 29.00 -14.07 33.87
CA THR A 22 29.57 -13.01 34.69
C THR A 22 28.97 -11.65 34.32
N ARG A 23 28.78 -11.36 33.03
CA ARG A 23 28.16 -10.11 32.56
C ARG A 23 26.72 -9.97 33.04
N ALA A 24 25.87 -10.98 32.83
CA ALA A 24 24.45 -10.95 33.22
C ALA A 24 24.26 -10.76 34.74
N GLN A 25 25.09 -11.41 35.57
CA GLN A 25 25.05 -11.26 37.02
C GLN A 25 25.40 -9.81 37.45
N ILE A 26 26.33 -9.18 36.73
CA ILE A 26 26.79 -7.82 37.03
C ILE A 26 25.82 -6.78 36.48
N GLU A 27 25.17 -7.03 35.34
CA GLU A 27 24.05 -6.22 34.83
C GLU A 27 22.92 -6.15 35.85
N GLU A 28 22.49 -7.29 36.43
CA GLU A 28 21.49 -7.30 37.50
C GLU A 28 21.96 -6.50 38.73
N THR A 29 23.25 -6.59 39.06
CA THR A 29 23.82 -5.82 40.17
C THR A 29 23.80 -4.32 39.88
N TYR A 30 24.15 -3.91 38.65
CA TYR A 30 24.06 -2.52 38.19
C TYR A 30 22.62 -2.02 38.26
N GLU A 31 21.65 -2.80 37.74
CA GLU A 31 20.26 -2.38 37.68
C GLU A 31 19.67 -2.09 39.05
N ASN A 32 20.06 -2.86 40.07
CA ASN A 32 19.60 -2.69 41.46
C ASN A 32 20.18 -1.45 42.19
N ILE A 33 21.16 -0.74 41.62
CA ILE A 33 21.72 0.49 42.22
C ILE A 33 20.68 1.62 42.12
N GLN A 34 20.52 2.39 43.20
CA GLN A 34 19.58 3.52 43.22
C GLN A 34 20.03 4.64 42.27
N ILE A 35 19.08 5.26 41.56
CA ILE A 35 19.37 6.25 40.51
C ILE A 35 20.25 7.44 40.99
N PRO A 36 20.00 8.07 42.16
CA PRO A 36 20.88 9.13 42.66
C PRO A 36 22.34 8.71 42.85
N GLU A 37 22.56 7.44 43.23
CA GLU A 37 23.89 6.86 43.39
C GLU A 37 24.51 6.56 42.01
N LYS A 38 23.74 5.94 41.09
CA LYS A 38 24.15 5.72 39.70
C LYS A 38 24.66 7.01 39.06
N LEU A 39 23.90 8.11 39.14
CA LEU A 39 24.29 9.41 38.58
C LEU A 39 25.64 9.90 39.14
N THR A 40 25.79 9.83 40.46
CA THR A 40 27.02 10.29 41.12
C THR A 40 28.23 9.45 40.71
N TYR A 41 28.07 8.12 40.67
CA TYR A 41 29.15 7.20 40.34
C TYR A 41 29.55 7.26 38.86
N LEU A 42 28.57 7.36 37.95
CA LEU A 42 28.82 7.48 36.50
C LEU A 42 29.54 8.80 36.17
N VAL A 43 29.04 9.94 36.67
CA VAL A 43 29.69 11.25 36.44
C VAL A 43 31.13 11.26 37.01
N ARG A 44 31.34 10.66 38.19
CA ARG A 44 32.68 10.57 38.78
C ARG A 44 33.59 9.62 38.01
N ALA A 45 33.08 8.49 37.53
CA ALA A 45 33.84 7.55 36.71
C ALA A 45 34.32 8.21 35.41
N ILE A 46 33.47 9.02 34.77
CA ILE A 46 33.81 9.83 33.60
C ILE A 46 34.91 10.83 33.94
N ARG A 47 34.82 11.55 35.07
CA ARG A 47 35.79 12.60 35.47
C ARG A 47 37.14 12.07 35.97
N SER A 48 37.23 10.80 36.36
CA SER A 48 38.46 10.21 36.88
C SER A 48 39.42 9.88 35.75
N SER A 49 40.45 10.72 35.55
CA SER A 49 41.51 10.49 34.55
C SER A 49 42.35 9.24 34.79
N ASP A 50 42.29 8.69 36.01
CA ASP A 50 43.03 7.48 36.40
C ASP A 50 42.33 6.19 35.91
N ASN A 51 41.07 6.28 35.48
CA ASN A 51 40.30 5.15 34.95
C ASN A 51 40.68 4.84 33.50
N ALA A 52 40.58 3.56 33.13
CA ALA A 52 40.79 3.10 31.76
C ALA A 52 39.78 3.77 30.78
N ILE A 53 40.20 3.99 29.53
CA ILE A 53 39.40 4.67 28.51
C ILE A 53 38.07 3.95 28.29
N GLU A 54 38.10 2.62 28.28
CA GLU A 54 36.95 1.75 28.08
C GLU A 54 35.92 1.92 29.21
N VAL A 55 36.38 2.00 30.46
CA VAL A 55 35.51 2.22 31.64
C VAL A 55 34.86 3.60 31.59
N ARG A 56 35.62 4.64 31.22
CA ARG A 56 35.10 6.01 31.09
C ARG A 56 34.10 6.15 29.94
N THR A 57 34.36 5.44 28.84
CA THR A 57 33.47 5.39 27.67
C THR A 57 32.16 4.70 28.03
N LEU A 58 32.22 3.51 28.66
CA LEU A 58 31.04 2.79 29.11
C LEU A 58 30.23 3.62 30.13
N ALA A 59 30.90 4.32 31.05
CA ALA A 59 30.22 5.19 32.01
C ALA A 59 29.43 6.32 31.32
N ALA A 60 29.97 6.91 30.25
CA ALA A 60 29.27 7.93 29.47
C ALA A 60 28.06 7.36 28.69
N VAL A 61 28.20 6.16 28.10
CA VAL A 61 27.10 5.46 27.42
C VAL A 61 25.97 5.10 28.40
N LEU A 62 26.31 4.52 29.55
CA LEU A 62 25.33 4.18 30.59
C LEU A 62 24.64 5.41 31.18
N LEU A 63 25.36 6.53 31.29
CA LEU A 63 24.77 7.81 31.71
C LEU A 63 23.76 8.34 30.70
N ARG A 64 24.07 8.26 29.39
CA ARG A 64 23.11 8.60 28.33
C ARG A 64 21.88 7.71 28.40
N ARG A 65 22.06 6.38 28.45
CA ARG A 65 20.95 5.42 28.56
C ARG A 65 20.05 5.67 29.77
N LEU A 66 20.65 6.04 30.90
CA LEU A 66 19.90 6.42 32.09
C LEU A 66 19.02 7.65 31.85
N PHE A 67 19.51 8.66 31.12
CA PHE A 67 18.71 9.83 30.73
C PHE A 67 17.63 9.51 29.70
N THR A 68 17.85 8.52 28.85
CA THR A 68 16.86 8.09 27.85
C THR A 68 15.70 7.32 28.48
N SER A 69 15.95 6.48 29.49
CA SER A 69 14.95 5.56 30.07
C SER A 69 14.16 6.18 31.22
N ASN A 70 12.83 6.30 31.04
CA ASN A 70 11.85 6.70 32.07
C ASN A 70 12.20 8.01 32.82
N PHE A 71 12.84 8.97 32.15
CA PHE A 71 13.38 10.19 32.77
C PHE A 71 12.35 10.95 33.61
N GLU A 72 11.14 11.14 33.07
CA GLU A 72 10.05 11.88 33.72
C GLU A 72 9.63 11.27 35.04
N ASP A 73 9.74 9.94 35.18
CA ASP A 73 9.35 9.23 36.40
C ASP A 73 10.32 9.51 37.54
N TRP A 74 11.63 9.54 37.27
CA TRP A 74 12.65 9.53 38.32
C TRP A 74 13.37 10.87 38.49
N TRP A 75 13.58 11.66 37.43
CA TRP A 75 14.34 12.92 37.52
C TRP A 75 13.74 13.92 38.53
N PRO A 76 12.40 14.13 38.59
CA PRO A 76 11.79 14.99 39.60
C PRO A 76 12.01 14.53 41.05
N GLN A 77 12.30 13.24 41.25
CA GLN A 77 12.56 12.65 42.57
C GLN A 77 14.02 12.85 43.04
N VAL A 78 14.93 13.21 42.13
CA VAL A 78 16.35 13.47 42.44
C VAL A 78 16.47 14.79 43.21
N PRO A 79 17.28 14.84 44.30
CA PRO A 79 17.48 16.08 45.05
C PRO A 79 17.94 17.25 44.16
N PRO A 80 17.38 18.47 44.28
CA PRO A 80 17.74 19.61 43.43
C PRO A 80 19.23 19.98 43.43
N ASP A 81 19.92 19.78 44.56
CA ASP A 81 21.36 20.01 44.65
C ASP A 81 22.15 18.99 43.82
N LEU A 82 21.69 17.73 43.75
CA LEU A 82 22.30 16.70 42.92
C LEU A 82 21.98 16.92 41.44
N GLN A 83 20.75 17.32 41.08
CA GLN A 83 20.41 17.72 39.71
C GLN A 83 21.32 18.86 39.23
N ARG A 84 21.55 19.88 40.06
CA ARG A 84 22.48 20.98 39.75
C ARG A 84 23.92 20.48 39.62
N GLY A 85 24.37 19.63 40.55
CA GLY A 85 25.71 19.04 40.53
C GLY A 85 25.99 18.23 39.27
N VAL A 86 25.04 17.37 38.85
CA VAL A 86 25.17 16.58 37.61
C VAL A 86 25.28 17.50 36.40
N LYS A 87 24.40 18.51 36.29
CA LYS A 87 24.44 19.50 35.21
C LYS A 87 25.79 20.23 35.15
N GLU A 88 26.31 20.70 36.28
CA GLU A 88 27.60 21.40 36.33
C GLU A 88 28.78 20.49 36.00
N GLU A 89 28.81 19.27 36.53
CA GLU A 89 29.95 18.36 36.37
C GLU A 89 30.05 17.74 34.97
N ILE A 90 28.92 17.51 34.29
CA ILE A 90 28.90 17.06 32.89
C ILE A 90 29.45 18.15 31.96
N LEU A 91 29.06 19.41 32.13
CA LEU A 91 29.62 20.52 31.33
C LEU A 91 31.13 20.68 31.55
N LYS A 92 31.59 20.56 32.80
CA LYS A 92 33.03 20.56 33.11
C LYS A 92 33.74 19.32 32.54
N ALA A 93 33.08 18.16 32.48
CA ALA A 93 33.65 16.97 31.87
C ALA A 93 34.01 17.21 30.40
N ILE A 94 33.15 17.90 29.64
CA ILE A 94 33.43 18.29 28.24
C ILE A 94 34.64 19.24 28.15
N GLN A 95 34.75 20.19 29.08
CA GLN A 95 35.84 21.18 29.11
C GLN A 95 37.21 20.54 29.41
N ASP A 96 37.25 19.63 30.37
CA ASP A 96 38.49 19.04 30.86
C ASP A 96 38.94 17.80 30.05
N GLU A 97 38.03 17.15 29.32
CA GLU A 97 38.34 15.92 28.58
C GLU A 97 39.31 16.20 27.42
N LEU A 98 40.30 15.32 27.26
CA LEU A 98 41.28 15.39 26.18
C LEU A 98 41.13 14.25 25.16
N THR A 99 40.36 13.22 25.50
CA THR A 99 40.15 12.02 24.68
C THR A 99 38.90 12.17 23.82
N PRO A 100 39.01 12.31 22.48
CA PRO A 100 37.85 12.61 21.63
C PRO A 100 36.68 11.62 21.73
N PRO A 101 36.90 10.28 21.73
CA PRO A 101 35.81 9.32 21.88
C PRO A 101 34.99 9.50 23.18
N ILE A 102 35.66 9.74 24.31
CA ILE A 102 34.98 9.97 25.60
C ILE A 102 34.24 11.31 25.55
N LYS A 103 34.88 12.36 25.04
CA LYS A 103 34.27 13.70 24.93
C LYS A 103 32.97 13.65 24.14
N ARG A 104 32.97 12.91 23.02
CA ARG A 104 31.80 12.71 22.18
C ARG A 104 30.66 12.03 22.94
N LYS A 105 30.92 10.90 23.63
CA LYS A 105 29.91 10.22 24.47
C LYS A 105 29.37 11.08 25.60
N VAL A 106 30.20 11.94 26.19
CA VAL A 106 29.75 12.91 27.20
C VAL A 106 28.85 13.98 26.57
N CYS A 107 29.16 14.43 25.35
CA CYS A 107 28.29 15.33 24.60
C CYS A 107 26.94 14.67 24.28
N ASP A 108 26.92 13.40 23.87
CA ASP A 108 25.68 12.65 23.65
C ASP A 108 24.81 12.60 24.92
N ALA A 109 25.40 12.25 26.07
CA ALA A 109 24.71 12.27 27.36
C ALA A 109 24.22 13.67 27.76
N THR A 110 24.97 14.71 27.40
CA THR A 110 24.61 16.11 27.66
C THR A 110 23.42 16.54 26.83
N ALA A 111 23.40 16.20 25.55
CA ALA A 111 22.31 16.49 24.63
C ALA A 111 21.03 15.75 25.06
N GLU A 112 21.15 14.49 25.46
CA GLU A 112 20.03 13.70 26.01
C GLU A 112 19.44 14.34 27.27
N LEU A 113 20.28 14.77 28.20
CA LEU A 113 19.82 15.49 29.39
C LEU A 113 19.13 16.81 29.01
N ALA A 114 19.68 17.56 28.05
CA ALA A 114 19.08 18.81 27.60
C ALA A 114 17.71 18.60 26.94
N ARG A 115 17.55 17.54 26.15
CA ARG A 115 16.27 17.14 25.52
C ARG A 115 15.18 16.94 26.55
N ASN A 116 15.47 16.15 27.59
CA ASN A 116 14.53 15.86 28.67
C ASN A 116 14.26 17.05 29.62
N LEU A 117 14.95 18.18 29.42
CA LEU A 117 14.76 19.41 30.20
C LEU A 117 14.02 20.51 29.42
N ILE A 118 13.42 20.17 28.29
CA ILE A 118 12.36 20.96 27.64
C ILE A 118 11.03 20.67 28.36
N ASP A 119 10.32 21.71 28.79
CA ASP A 119 9.01 21.55 29.44
C ASP A 119 7.83 21.45 28.44
N GLU A 120 6.61 21.19 28.94
CA GLU A 120 5.37 21.10 28.14
C GLU A 120 5.08 22.37 27.31
N SER A 121 5.65 23.53 27.68
CA SER A 121 5.53 24.78 26.93
C SER A 121 6.62 24.95 25.86
N ASN A 122 7.37 23.87 25.61
CA ASN A 122 8.54 23.80 24.76
C ASN A 122 9.66 24.77 25.21
N SER A 123 9.82 25.02 26.51
CA SER A 123 10.82 25.94 27.06
C SER A 123 12.00 25.19 27.68
N MET A 124 13.23 25.65 27.39
CA MET A 124 14.46 25.11 27.98
C MET A 124 14.59 25.49 29.47
N THR A 125 14.54 24.49 30.36
CA THR A 125 14.67 24.68 31.83
C THR A 125 16.12 24.66 32.33
N TRP A 126 17.09 24.39 31.45
CA TRP A 126 18.52 24.43 31.72
C TRP A 126 19.23 25.55 30.96
N PRO A 127 19.06 26.84 31.33
CA PRO A 127 19.62 27.96 30.55
C PRO A 127 21.15 27.97 30.49
N GLU A 128 21.84 27.34 31.45
CA GLU A 128 23.29 27.23 31.46
C GLU A 128 23.84 26.42 30.27
N ILE A 129 23.08 25.46 29.71
CA ILE A 129 23.53 24.72 28.52
C ILE A 129 23.61 25.62 27.29
N LEU A 130 22.65 26.52 27.10
CA LEU A 130 22.63 27.46 25.98
C LEU A 130 23.85 28.38 26.05
N LYS A 131 24.12 28.92 27.25
CA LYS A 131 25.31 29.75 27.48
C LYS A 131 26.59 28.95 27.22
N PHE A 132 26.68 27.73 27.75
CA PHE A 132 27.84 26.86 27.56
C PHE A 132 28.10 26.59 26.08
N MET A 133 27.09 26.23 25.30
CA MET A 133 27.22 25.99 23.87
C MET A 133 27.72 27.22 23.12
N PHE A 134 27.13 28.41 23.39
CA PHE A 134 27.60 29.64 22.74
C PHE A 134 29.03 30.00 23.15
N ASP A 135 29.43 29.79 24.40
CA ASP A 135 30.80 30.02 24.87
C ASP A 135 31.77 29.03 24.19
N CYS A 136 31.40 27.75 24.08
CA CYS A 136 32.19 26.71 23.42
C CYS A 136 32.33 26.94 21.91
N ALA A 137 31.26 27.33 21.21
CA ALA A 137 31.29 27.60 19.79
C ALA A 137 32.16 28.83 19.43
N ASN A 138 32.29 29.79 20.34
CA ASN A 138 33.19 30.95 20.20
C ASN A 138 34.59 30.73 20.79
N SER A 139 34.91 29.52 21.27
CA SER A 139 36.20 29.21 21.88
C SER A 139 37.34 29.18 20.86
N SER A 140 38.54 29.57 21.28
CA SER A 140 39.75 29.36 20.48
C SER A 140 40.14 27.88 20.38
N ASP A 141 39.67 27.04 21.30
CA ASP A 141 39.90 25.59 21.28
C ASP A 141 38.95 24.91 20.27
N ALA A 142 39.53 24.30 19.24
CA ALA A 142 38.78 23.60 18.22
C ALA A 142 37.98 22.41 18.78
N SER A 143 38.50 21.72 19.79
CA SER A 143 37.80 20.58 20.39
C SER A 143 36.52 21.01 21.11
N LEU A 144 36.48 22.22 21.69
CA LEU A 144 35.27 22.76 22.31
C LEU A 144 34.27 23.26 21.26
N ARG A 145 34.75 23.82 20.14
CA ARG A 145 33.88 24.15 19.01
C ARG A 145 33.20 22.90 18.44
N GLU A 146 33.98 21.84 18.24
CA GLU A 146 33.48 20.53 17.81
C GLU A 146 32.41 20.00 18.77
N SER A 147 32.64 20.03 20.09
CA SER A 147 31.65 19.60 21.09
C SER A 147 30.33 20.39 21.03
N ALA A 148 30.39 21.71 20.84
CA ALA A 148 29.18 22.52 20.72
C ALA A 148 28.37 22.15 19.46
N LEU A 149 29.05 21.95 18.33
CA LEU A 149 28.42 21.51 17.08
C LEU A 149 27.83 20.10 17.23
N HIS A 150 28.55 19.20 17.88
CA HIS A 150 28.09 17.83 18.11
C HIS A 150 26.80 17.79 18.94
N ILE A 151 26.72 18.55 20.05
CA ILE A 151 25.50 18.66 20.86
C ILE A 151 24.32 19.15 20.03
N ILE A 152 24.53 20.12 19.14
CA ILE A 152 23.49 20.63 18.24
C ILE A 152 23.11 19.59 17.19
N GLY A 153 24.08 18.85 16.64
CA GLY A 153 23.83 17.75 15.71
C GLY A 153 23.01 16.63 16.34
N VAL A 154 23.24 16.34 17.62
CA VAL A 154 22.47 15.35 18.40
C VAL A 154 21.07 15.83 18.74
N PHE A 155 20.94 17.09 19.21
CA PHE A 155 19.67 17.68 19.62
C PHE A 155 19.52 19.12 19.09
N PRO A 156 19.05 19.29 17.83
CA PRO A 156 18.91 20.61 17.22
C PRO A 156 17.82 21.47 17.88
N GLY A 157 16.82 20.83 18.50
CA GLY A 157 15.69 21.48 19.20
C GLY A 157 16.03 22.12 20.55
N ILE A 158 17.31 22.16 20.94
CA ILE A 158 17.79 22.63 22.24
C ILE A 158 17.38 24.07 22.61
N PHE A 159 16.97 24.88 21.65
CA PHE A 159 16.52 26.25 21.88
C PHE A 159 15.04 26.36 22.28
N GLY A 160 14.25 25.30 22.07
CA GLY A 160 12.81 25.29 22.32
C GLY A 160 12.08 26.49 21.69
N ASN A 161 11.14 27.08 22.43
CA ASN A 161 10.37 28.26 22.04
C ASN A 161 11.21 29.54 21.92
N GLN A 162 12.49 29.53 22.33
CA GLN A 162 13.42 30.65 22.17
C GLN A 162 14.20 30.59 20.85
N GLN A 163 14.01 29.55 20.02
CA GLN A 163 14.71 29.38 18.74
C GLN A 163 14.65 30.64 17.87
N THR A 164 13.46 31.23 17.70
CA THR A 164 13.26 32.44 16.89
C THR A 164 14.08 33.64 17.39
N HIS A 165 14.36 33.70 18.70
CA HIS A 165 15.18 34.77 19.29
C HIS A 165 16.67 34.59 18.96
N TYR A 166 17.16 33.35 18.97
CA TYR A 166 18.58 33.02 18.75
C TYR A 166 18.93 32.71 17.30
N LEU A 167 17.96 32.71 16.39
CA LEU A 167 18.12 32.21 15.02
C LEU A 167 19.30 32.84 14.26
N GLU A 168 19.49 34.16 14.38
CA GLU A 168 20.63 34.87 13.77
C GLU A 168 21.97 34.43 14.37
N VAL A 169 22.03 34.18 15.67
CA VAL A 169 23.24 33.73 16.37
C VAL A 169 23.57 32.29 15.97
N ILE A 170 22.56 31.41 15.88
CA ILE A 170 22.71 30.03 15.42
C ILE A 170 23.27 30.02 14.00
N LYS A 171 22.66 30.80 13.10
CA LYS A 171 23.12 30.93 11.71
C LYS A 171 24.57 31.41 11.64
N GLN A 172 24.91 32.46 12.39
CA GLN A 172 26.26 33.00 12.41
C GLN A 172 27.29 31.96 12.90
N MET A 173 26.95 31.23 13.96
CA MET A 173 27.80 30.20 14.54
C MET A 173 28.05 29.05 13.55
N LEU A 174 26.99 28.47 12.98
CA LEU A 174 27.11 27.39 11.99
C LEU A 174 27.89 27.87 10.75
N GLY A 175 27.59 29.07 10.25
CA GLY A 175 28.28 29.65 9.11
C GLY A 175 29.76 29.94 9.34
N GLN A 176 30.16 30.34 10.55
CA GLN A 176 31.58 30.50 10.90
C GLN A 176 32.31 29.16 10.94
N SER A 177 31.70 28.13 11.54
CA SER A 177 32.30 26.79 11.60
C SER A 177 32.40 26.14 10.21
N LEU A 178 31.44 26.40 9.32
CA LEU A 178 31.49 25.97 7.91
C LEU A 178 32.59 26.65 7.08
N GLN A 179 33.22 27.70 7.61
CA GLN A 179 34.36 28.40 7.00
C GLN A 179 35.70 28.09 7.67
N ASP A 180 35.73 27.28 8.73
CA ASP A 180 36.95 26.91 9.46
C ASP A 180 37.72 25.78 8.76
N HIS A 181 38.28 26.07 7.58
CA HIS A 181 39.10 25.14 6.83
C HIS A 181 40.44 24.78 7.53
N THR A 182 40.72 25.35 8.70
CA THR A 182 41.94 25.04 9.46
C THR A 182 41.80 23.81 10.35
N ASN A 183 40.57 23.41 10.66
CA ASN A 183 40.28 22.23 11.46
C ASN A 183 39.16 21.40 10.81
N THR A 184 39.55 20.27 10.22
CA THR A 184 38.63 19.40 9.48
C THR A 184 37.51 18.83 10.37
N ASN A 185 37.80 18.45 11.61
CA ASN A 185 36.79 17.93 12.54
C ASN A 185 35.68 18.95 12.82
N VAL A 186 36.06 20.20 13.13
CA VAL A 186 35.09 21.28 13.35
C VAL A 186 34.28 21.55 12.08
N TRP A 187 34.95 21.52 10.93
CA TRP A 187 34.31 21.78 9.66
C TRP A 187 33.28 20.70 9.27
N PHE A 188 33.63 19.42 9.41
CA PHE A 188 32.75 18.30 9.11
C PHE A 188 31.62 18.18 10.14
N GLU A 189 31.90 18.41 11.42
CA GLU A 189 30.85 18.43 12.45
C GLU A 189 29.87 19.59 12.24
N ALA A 190 30.32 20.72 11.67
CA ALA A 190 29.43 21.82 11.30
C ALA A 190 28.43 21.44 10.20
N VAL A 191 28.82 20.58 9.26
CA VAL A 191 27.89 20.04 8.25
C VAL A 191 26.81 19.22 8.93
N LYS A 192 27.20 18.25 9.78
CA LYS A 192 26.26 17.38 10.51
C LYS A 192 25.28 18.19 11.36
N ALA A 193 25.78 19.17 12.11
CA ALA A 193 24.97 20.06 12.93
C ALA A 193 24.01 20.92 12.08
N THR A 194 24.48 21.45 10.95
CA THR A 194 23.64 22.27 10.06
C THR A 194 22.56 21.42 9.39
N SER A 195 22.90 20.23 8.90
CA SER A 195 21.94 19.30 8.32
C SER A 195 20.87 18.90 9.34
N ALA A 196 21.28 18.43 10.53
CA ALA A 196 20.34 18.05 11.58
C ALA A 196 19.41 19.21 11.99
N PHE A 197 19.93 20.43 12.08
CA PHE A 197 19.11 21.62 12.39
C PHE A 197 18.08 21.94 11.31
N LEU A 198 18.44 21.82 10.03
CA LEU A 198 17.51 22.05 8.93
C LEU A 198 16.45 20.96 8.87
N THR A 199 16.85 19.70 9.00
CA THR A 199 15.96 18.53 9.04
C THR A 199 14.96 18.60 10.20
N ALA A 200 15.40 19.05 11.39
CA ALA A 200 14.51 19.28 12.53
C ALA A 200 13.50 20.44 12.31
N ASN A 201 13.72 21.28 11.30
CA ASN A 201 12.88 22.43 10.97
C ASN A 201 12.23 22.30 9.58
N GLU A 202 12.00 21.08 9.08
CA GLU A 202 11.48 20.81 7.74
C GLU A 202 10.16 21.54 7.41
N LYS A 203 9.29 21.74 8.41
CA LYS A 203 7.99 22.42 8.26
C LYS A 203 8.10 23.95 8.25
N GLU A 204 9.22 24.50 8.75
CA GLU A 204 9.44 25.93 8.92
C GLU A 204 10.15 26.55 7.71
N GLN A 205 9.41 26.73 6.62
CA GLN A 205 9.95 27.21 5.33
C GLN A 205 10.73 28.54 5.42
N ALA A 206 10.35 29.42 6.36
CA ALA A 206 11.06 30.67 6.60
C ALA A 206 12.48 30.45 7.12
N ILE A 207 12.68 29.48 8.01
CA ILE A 207 13.99 29.09 8.55
C ILE A 207 14.83 28.49 7.44
N ILE A 208 14.28 27.52 6.70
CA ILE A 208 14.97 26.88 5.57
C ILE A 208 15.45 27.93 4.56
N TYR A 209 14.62 28.92 4.24
CA TYR A 209 14.98 30.00 3.33
C TYR A 209 16.13 30.88 3.87
N GLN A 210 16.10 31.21 5.17
CA GLN A 210 17.10 32.07 5.79
C GLN A 210 18.50 31.45 5.85
N PHE A 211 18.62 30.12 5.85
CA PHE A 211 19.90 29.41 5.96
C PHE A 211 20.53 29.04 4.60
N ARG A 212 19.87 29.35 3.48
CA ARG A 212 20.30 28.96 2.12
C ARG A 212 21.72 29.41 1.75
N ASP A 213 22.22 30.51 2.32
CA ASP A 213 23.58 31.00 2.10
C ASP A 213 24.67 30.13 2.73
N LEU A 214 24.32 29.17 3.61
CA LEU A 214 25.26 28.21 4.18
C LEU A 214 25.54 26.99 3.27
N LEU A 215 24.64 26.72 2.31
CA LEU A 215 24.71 25.55 1.43
C LEU A 215 26.05 25.41 0.67
N PRO A 216 26.67 26.48 0.10
CA PRO A 216 27.96 26.33 -0.55
C PRO A 216 29.07 25.79 0.37
N GLY A 217 29.03 26.15 1.65
CA GLY A 217 29.98 25.65 2.65
C GLY A 217 29.81 24.15 2.93
N ILE A 218 28.56 23.68 2.95
CA ILE A 218 28.23 22.25 3.08
C ILE A 218 28.78 21.47 1.88
N ILE A 219 28.47 21.91 0.66
CA ILE A 219 28.91 21.24 -0.57
C ILE A 219 30.44 21.17 -0.64
N GLN A 220 31.13 22.25 -0.26
CA GLN A 220 32.59 22.28 -0.26
C GLN A 220 33.20 21.30 0.76
N ALA A 221 32.60 21.17 1.95
CA ALA A 221 33.06 20.23 2.97
C ALA A 221 32.88 18.77 2.53
N VAL A 222 31.72 18.45 1.93
CA VAL A 222 31.45 17.12 1.38
C VAL A 222 32.46 16.80 0.28
N ALA A 223 32.72 17.74 -0.63
CA ALA A 223 33.69 17.56 -1.71
C ALA A 223 35.11 17.28 -1.19
N GLU A 224 35.54 17.99 -0.14
CA GLU A 224 36.85 17.75 0.48
C GLU A 224 36.89 16.37 1.15
N SER A 225 35.85 15.99 1.89
CA SER A 225 35.79 14.67 2.55
C SER A 225 35.85 13.52 1.54
N VAL A 226 35.17 13.64 0.41
CA VAL A 226 35.23 12.69 -0.71
C VAL A 226 36.65 12.58 -1.26
N GLU A 227 37.31 13.72 -1.52
CA GLU A 227 38.65 13.74 -2.10
C GLU A 227 39.71 13.18 -1.14
N ALA A 228 39.53 13.41 0.17
CA ALA A 228 40.40 12.91 1.23
C ALA A 228 40.04 11.48 1.71
N GLN A 229 38.84 10.98 1.37
CA GLN A 229 38.24 9.74 1.87
C GLN A 229 38.22 9.67 3.42
N GLU A 230 37.85 10.78 4.06
CA GLU A 230 37.93 10.91 5.52
C GLU A 230 36.63 10.53 6.25
N ASP A 231 35.47 11.01 5.79
CA ASP A 231 34.17 10.80 6.47
C ASP A 231 33.00 10.77 5.48
N ASP A 232 32.49 9.57 5.20
CA ASP A 232 31.36 9.32 4.27
C ASP A 232 30.00 9.75 4.84
N SER A 233 29.90 9.96 6.16
CA SER A 233 28.66 10.42 6.79
C SER A 233 28.23 11.81 6.31
N LEU A 234 29.12 12.59 5.70
CA LEU A 234 28.76 13.85 5.06
C LEU A 234 27.91 13.66 3.80
N LEU A 235 28.07 12.55 3.06
CA LEU A 235 27.16 12.19 1.97
C LEU A 235 25.79 11.78 2.54
N LYS A 236 25.76 11.04 3.66
CA LYS A 236 24.51 10.72 4.38
C LYS A 236 23.77 11.99 4.80
N CYS A 237 24.48 13.02 5.27
CA CYS A 237 23.88 14.33 5.55
C CYS A 237 23.29 15.03 4.32
N LEU A 238 23.80 14.79 3.10
CA LEU A 238 23.17 15.28 1.87
C LEU A 238 21.93 14.47 1.50
N ILE A 239 21.92 13.16 1.76
CA ILE A 239 20.73 12.30 1.60
C ILE A 239 19.62 12.79 2.52
N ASP A 240 19.90 13.00 3.82
CA ASP A 240 18.93 13.53 4.79
C ASP A 240 18.33 14.88 4.36
N LEU A 241 19.18 15.77 3.82
CA LEU A 241 18.75 17.07 3.30
C LEU A 241 17.91 16.94 2.03
N ALA A 242 18.25 16.00 1.15
CA ALA A 242 17.49 15.70 -0.06
C ALA A 242 16.13 15.11 0.28
N GLU A 243 16.07 14.23 1.28
CA GLU A 243 14.85 13.55 1.71
C GLU A 243 13.87 14.54 2.39
N ARG A 244 14.34 15.27 3.41
CA ARG A 244 13.43 16.04 4.28
C ARG A 244 13.26 17.50 3.88
N VAL A 245 14.29 18.11 3.30
CA VAL A 245 14.29 19.55 2.94
C VAL A 245 14.83 19.83 1.53
N PRO A 246 14.37 19.13 0.47
CA PRO A 246 14.94 19.24 -0.87
C PRO A 246 14.97 20.67 -1.43
N LYS A 247 13.96 21.50 -1.08
CA LYS A 247 13.88 22.92 -1.48
C LYS A 247 15.04 23.77 -0.93
N PHE A 248 15.77 23.30 0.08
CA PHE A 248 17.01 23.90 0.56
C PHE A 248 18.15 23.75 -0.47
N LEU A 249 18.29 22.56 -1.07
CA LEU A 249 19.37 22.22 -2.01
C LEU A 249 19.18 22.89 -3.37
N ARG A 250 17.94 23.22 -3.72
CA ARG A 250 17.54 23.78 -5.02
C ARG A 250 18.44 24.90 -5.59
N PRO A 251 18.88 25.92 -4.83
CA PRO A 251 19.73 26.98 -5.37
C PRO A 251 21.11 26.52 -5.85
N GLN A 252 21.58 25.36 -5.40
CA GLN A 252 22.89 24.77 -5.73
C GLN A 252 22.77 23.34 -6.24
N VAL A 253 21.57 22.91 -6.68
CA VAL A 253 21.34 21.52 -7.08
C VAL A 253 22.27 21.10 -8.21
N GLU A 254 22.60 21.98 -9.16
CA GLU A 254 23.60 21.68 -10.21
C GLU A 254 24.97 21.32 -9.62
N ASN A 255 25.41 22.00 -8.56
CA ASN A 255 26.69 21.72 -7.89
C ASN A 255 26.64 20.42 -7.07
N VAL A 256 25.53 20.16 -6.37
CA VAL A 256 25.30 18.89 -5.65
C VAL A 256 25.35 17.73 -6.62
N MET A 257 24.57 17.79 -7.70
CA MET A 257 24.50 16.74 -8.71
C MET A 257 25.86 16.54 -9.40
N THR A 258 26.60 17.62 -9.71
CA THR A 258 27.93 17.53 -10.31
C THR A 258 28.94 16.87 -9.36
N LEU A 259 28.90 17.17 -8.07
CA LEU A 259 29.73 16.51 -7.05
C LEU A 259 29.43 15.01 -6.99
N CYS A 260 28.15 14.64 -6.86
CA CYS A 260 27.74 13.24 -6.81
C CYS A 260 28.09 12.47 -8.08
N LEU A 261 28.00 13.10 -9.26
CA LEU A 261 28.42 12.48 -10.51
C LEU A 261 29.94 12.25 -10.56
N LYS A 262 30.74 13.20 -10.03
CA LYS A 262 32.20 13.03 -9.92
C LYS A 262 32.51 11.82 -9.03
N VAL A 263 31.86 11.71 -7.87
CA VAL A 263 31.96 10.57 -6.94
C VAL A 263 31.65 9.27 -7.68
N LEU A 264 30.48 9.20 -8.34
CA LEU A 264 30.00 8.02 -9.05
C LEU A 264 30.97 7.54 -10.14
N SER A 265 31.56 8.49 -10.87
CA SER A 265 32.47 8.22 -11.99
C SER A 265 33.90 7.84 -11.60
N ASP A 266 34.28 8.02 -10.33
CA ASP A 266 35.63 7.71 -9.85
C ASP A 266 35.71 6.26 -9.38
N VAL A 267 36.16 5.39 -10.29
CA VAL A 267 36.36 3.94 -10.03
C VAL A 267 37.45 3.64 -8.99
N ASN A 268 38.17 4.65 -8.48
CA ASN A 268 39.14 4.46 -7.38
C ASN A 268 38.52 4.66 -5.99
N LEU A 269 37.30 5.19 -5.92
CA LEU A 269 36.57 5.28 -4.66
C LEU A 269 35.98 3.90 -4.29
N PRO A 270 35.90 3.57 -3.00
CA PRO A 270 35.18 2.38 -2.54
C PRO A 270 33.72 2.41 -2.99
N ASP A 271 33.13 1.23 -3.20
CA ASP A 271 31.75 1.11 -3.67
C ASP A 271 30.76 1.82 -2.76
N SER A 272 30.95 1.76 -1.44
CA SER A 272 30.11 2.47 -0.47
C SER A 272 30.00 3.98 -0.75
N TRP A 273 31.10 4.64 -1.14
CA TRP A 273 31.10 6.08 -1.47
C TRP A 273 30.36 6.34 -2.79
N ARG A 274 30.54 5.48 -3.79
CA ARG A 274 29.89 5.58 -5.10
C ARG A 274 28.39 5.36 -4.97
N GLN A 275 27.98 4.37 -4.18
CA GLN A 275 26.59 4.06 -3.84
C GLN A 275 25.94 5.23 -3.08
N LEU A 276 26.58 5.78 -2.05
CA LEU A 276 26.09 6.98 -1.34
C LEU A 276 25.96 8.20 -2.26
N GLY A 277 26.92 8.40 -3.17
CA GLY A 277 26.85 9.46 -4.19
C GLY A 277 25.67 9.29 -5.14
N LEU A 278 25.37 8.05 -5.56
CA LEU A 278 24.20 7.71 -6.35
C LEU A 278 22.90 7.93 -5.55
N GLU A 279 22.87 7.51 -4.29
CA GLU A 279 21.68 7.64 -3.44
C GLU A 279 21.24 9.11 -3.31
N VAL A 280 22.15 10.06 -3.09
CA VAL A 280 21.81 11.50 -3.09
C VAL A 280 21.06 11.93 -4.35
N ILE A 281 21.45 11.40 -5.52
CA ILE A 281 20.83 11.71 -6.81
C ILE A 281 19.45 11.06 -6.92
N VAL A 282 19.31 9.81 -6.49
CA VAL A 282 18.05 9.07 -6.52
C VAL A 282 17.05 9.71 -5.56
N THR A 283 17.43 9.97 -4.31
CA THR A 283 16.60 10.65 -3.32
C THR A 283 16.12 12.02 -3.82
N LEU A 284 17.01 12.84 -4.39
CA LEU A 284 16.62 14.13 -4.98
C LEU A 284 15.63 13.99 -6.14
N SER A 285 15.74 12.90 -6.90
CA SER A 285 14.83 12.62 -8.00
C SER A 285 13.45 12.24 -7.47
N GLU A 286 13.35 11.50 -6.36
CA GLU A 286 12.09 11.11 -5.72
C GLU A 286 11.42 12.29 -4.99
N THR A 287 12.19 13.09 -4.25
CA THR A 287 11.63 14.16 -3.41
C THR A 287 11.52 15.52 -4.11
N ALA A 288 12.30 15.75 -5.17
CA ALA A 288 12.26 16.96 -5.99
C ALA A 288 12.36 16.69 -7.50
N PRO A 289 11.52 15.77 -8.04
CA PRO A 289 11.62 15.29 -9.42
C PRO A 289 11.59 16.42 -10.45
N ALA A 290 10.69 17.40 -10.26
CA ALA A 290 10.56 18.53 -11.16
C ALA A 290 11.78 19.47 -11.12
N THR A 291 12.44 19.63 -9.96
CA THR A 291 13.71 20.34 -9.89
C THR A 291 14.75 19.60 -10.72
N VAL A 292 14.91 18.28 -10.54
CA VAL A 292 15.90 17.48 -11.26
C VAL A 292 15.64 17.48 -12.78
N ARG A 293 14.39 17.37 -13.22
CA ARG A 293 14.01 17.43 -14.65
C ARG A 293 14.42 18.73 -15.34
N LYS A 294 14.39 19.87 -14.64
CA LYS A 294 14.87 21.15 -15.19
C LYS A 294 16.38 21.14 -15.50
N PHE A 295 17.13 20.24 -14.87
CA PHE A 295 18.55 20.00 -15.14
C PHE A 295 18.78 18.77 -16.03
N ASN A 296 17.90 18.48 -17.00
CA ASN A 296 17.94 17.29 -17.86
C ASN A 296 19.29 16.94 -18.52
N LYS A 297 20.16 17.92 -18.78
CA LYS A 297 21.53 17.68 -19.29
C LYS A 297 22.33 16.79 -18.35
N PHE A 298 22.05 16.86 -17.04
CA PHE A 298 22.64 16.02 -16.03
C PHE A 298 22.29 14.54 -16.22
N VAL A 299 21.02 14.23 -16.51
CA VAL A 299 20.54 12.85 -16.73
C VAL A 299 21.31 12.18 -17.87
N THR A 300 21.71 12.95 -18.88
CA THR A 300 22.53 12.45 -20.00
C THR A 300 23.91 11.92 -19.55
N HIS A 301 24.47 12.49 -18.48
CA HIS A 301 25.76 12.07 -17.93
C HIS A 301 25.64 11.05 -16.80
N LEU A 302 24.54 11.08 -16.04
CA LEU A 302 24.22 10.11 -15.00
C LEU A 302 24.00 8.72 -15.60
N PHE A 303 23.19 8.63 -16.65
CA PHE A 303 22.71 7.36 -17.20
C PHE A 303 23.84 6.38 -17.55
N PRO A 304 24.91 6.79 -18.25
CA PRO A 304 26.03 5.88 -18.52
C PRO A 304 26.78 5.41 -17.27
N GLN A 305 26.78 6.18 -16.17
CA GLN A 305 27.43 5.77 -14.92
C GLN A 305 26.62 4.69 -14.20
N VAL A 306 25.28 4.85 -14.15
CA VAL A 306 24.38 3.82 -13.61
C VAL A 306 24.52 2.53 -14.40
N LEU A 307 24.50 2.60 -15.73
CA LEU A 307 24.74 1.43 -16.58
C LEU A 307 26.14 0.82 -16.39
N ALA A 308 27.16 1.63 -16.11
CA ALA A 308 28.49 1.12 -15.84
C ALA A 308 28.55 0.33 -14.52
N MET A 309 27.79 0.73 -13.50
CA MET A 309 27.63 -0.06 -12.27
C MET A 309 26.92 -1.40 -12.56
N MET A 310 25.88 -1.41 -13.39
CA MET A 310 25.18 -2.64 -13.79
C MET A 310 26.06 -3.63 -14.59
N VAL A 311 27.15 -3.16 -15.21
CA VAL A 311 28.13 -3.98 -15.94
C VAL A 311 29.16 -4.61 -15.00
N ASP A 312 29.26 -4.14 -13.76
CA ASP A 312 30.23 -4.57 -12.75
C ASP A 312 29.86 -5.93 -12.15
N LEU A 313 30.01 -6.98 -12.97
CA LEU A 313 29.66 -8.36 -12.64
C LEU A 313 30.88 -9.27 -12.72
N GLU A 314 31.06 -10.10 -11.70
CA GLU A 314 32.07 -11.14 -11.71
C GLU A 314 31.65 -12.36 -12.56
N GLU A 315 32.64 -13.05 -13.13
CA GLU A 315 32.41 -14.29 -13.87
C GLU A 315 32.52 -15.49 -12.94
N ASP A 316 31.41 -16.18 -12.72
CA ASP A 316 31.39 -17.49 -12.08
C ASP A 316 31.02 -18.59 -13.11
N PRO A 317 31.95 -19.50 -13.44
CA PRO A 317 31.69 -20.62 -14.35
C PRO A 317 30.62 -21.62 -13.87
N GLU A 318 30.41 -21.74 -12.56
CA GLU A 318 29.44 -22.66 -11.97
C GLU A 318 28.06 -22.04 -11.75
N TRP A 319 27.94 -20.72 -11.92
CA TRP A 319 26.70 -19.95 -11.78
C TRP A 319 25.51 -20.65 -12.41
N SER A 320 25.63 -21.13 -13.66
CA SER A 320 24.48 -21.69 -14.40
C SER A 320 23.93 -23.02 -13.86
N ILE A 321 24.71 -23.76 -13.06
CA ILE A 321 24.39 -25.09 -12.56
C ILE A 321 24.19 -25.15 -11.04
N GLN A 322 24.42 -24.04 -10.33
CA GLN A 322 24.10 -23.91 -8.91
C GLN A 322 22.59 -24.10 -8.67
N ASP A 323 22.26 -24.89 -7.65
CA ASP A 323 20.88 -25.18 -7.24
C ASP A 323 20.40 -24.24 -6.11
N GLU A 324 21.34 -23.54 -5.45
CA GLU A 324 21.08 -22.54 -4.41
C GLU A 324 21.65 -21.20 -4.86
N VAL A 325 20.95 -20.11 -4.56
CA VAL A 325 21.39 -18.73 -4.84
C VAL A 325 22.19 -18.25 -3.63
N GLU A 326 23.41 -17.77 -3.83
CA GLU A 326 24.21 -17.18 -2.76
C GLU A 326 23.70 -15.76 -2.46
N ASN A 327 23.52 -15.42 -1.17
CA ASN A 327 22.99 -14.12 -0.74
C ASN A 327 24.03 -12.97 -0.81
N ASP A 328 25.30 -13.28 -1.08
CA ASP A 328 26.40 -12.31 -1.11
C ASP A 328 26.30 -11.29 -2.28
N ASP A 329 25.33 -11.44 -3.19
CA ASP A 329 25.12 -10.58 -4.36
C ASP A 329 24.30 -9.29 -4.07
N GLU A 330 23.63 -9.16 -2.92
CA GLU A 330 22.65 -8.09 -2.65
C GLU A 330 23.25 -6.67 -2.53
N GLU A 331 24.52 -6.54 -2.12
CA GLU A 331 25.18 -5.25 -1.90
C GLU A 331 26.09 -4.80 -3.05
N CYS A 332 26.14 -5.55 -4.15
CA CYS A 332 27.07 -5.23 -5.25
C CYS A 332 26.61 -4.03 -6.09
N ASN A 333 27.56 -3.37 -6.74
CA ASN A 333 27.30 -2.24 -7.65
C ASN A 333 26.23 -2.54 -8.71
N ALA A 334 26.16 -3.78 -9.20
CA ALA A 334 25.22 -4.13 -10.25
C ALA A 334 23.76 -4.06 -9.76
N VAL A 335 23.48 -4.58 -8.57
CA VAL A 335 22.16 -4.54 -7.94
C VAL A 335 21.80 -3.10 -7.53
N THR A 336 22.74 -2.36 -6.92
CA THR A 336 22.49 -0.94 -6.59
C THR A 336 22.20 -0.11 -7.83
N GLY A 337 22.93 -0.34 -8.93
CA GLY A 337 22.73 0.37 -10.20
C GLY A 337 21.38 0.04 -10.84
N GLU A 338 20.94 -1.21 -10.76
CA GLU A 338 19.62 -1.64 -11.23
C GLU A 338 18.49 -0.99 -10.43
N SER A 339 18.53 -1.10 -9.09
CA SER A 339 17.55 -0.49 -8.19
C SER A 339 17.48 1.03 -8.35
N ALA A 340 18.64 1.69 -8.47
CA ALA A 340 18.69 3.12 -8.71
C ALA A 340 18.07 3.51 -10.06
N LEU A 341 18.26 2.70 -11.12
CA LEU A 341 17.68 2.97 -12.42
C LEU A 341 16.15 2.90 -12.39
N ASP A 342 15.60 1.91 -11.70
CA ASP A 342 14.16 1.77 -11.50
C ASP A 342 13.58 2.97 -10.73
N ARG A 343 14.13 3.27 -9.55
CA ARG A 343 13.74 4.44 -8.74
C ARG A 343 13.84 5.75 -9.52
N LEU A 344 14.89 5.93 -10.34
CA LEU A 344 15.02 7.10 -11.23
C LEU A 344 13.97 7.12 -12.33
N ALA A 345 13.60 5.97 -12.90
CA ALA A 345 12.56 5.85 -13.90
C ALA A 345 11.20 6.23 -13.32
N CYS A 346 10.85 5.68 -12.16
CA CYS A 346 9.59 5.97 -11.46
C CYS A 346 9.51 7.45 -11.05
N ALA A 347 10.60 8.02 -10.54
CA ALA A 347 10.60 9.40 -10.07
C ALA A 347 10.60 10.45 -11.20
N LEU A 348 11.42 10.25 -12.25
CA LEU A 348 11.59 11.24 -13.32
C LEU A 348 10.64 11.04 -14.51
N GLY A 349 10.00 9.87 -14.59
CA GLY A 349 9.04 9.46 -15.60
C GLY A 349 9.64 9.12 -16.96
N GLY A 350 8.92 8.29 -17.72
CA GLY A 350 9.38 7.81 -19.03
C GLY A 350 9.60 8.88 -20.09
N LYS A 351 8.95 10.05 -20.02
CA LYS A 351 9.24 11.20 -20.90
C LYS A 351 10.72 11.64 -20.78
N THR A 352 11.31 11.50 -19.60
CA THR A 352 12.70 11.89 -19.30
C THR A 352 13.66 10.73 -19.52
N ILE A 353 13.34 9.54 -19.00
CA ILE A 353 14.27 8.40 -18.95
C ILE A 353 14.31 7.57 -20.23
N LEU A 354 13.16 7.31 -20.86
CA LEU A 354 13.08 6.43 -22.03
C LEU A 354 13.97 6.86 -23.22
N PRO A 355 14.15 8.15 -23.54
CA PRO A 355 15.10 8.56 -24.59
C PRO A 355 16.54 8.11 -24.32
N HIS A 356 16.96 8.04 -23.05
CA HIS A 356 18.29 7.59 -22.67
C HIS A 356 18.43 6.07 -22.78
N ILE A 357 17.38 5.32 -22.45
CA ILE A 357 17.29 3.87 -22.71
C ILE A 357 17.45 3.61 -24.21
N ILE A 358 16.63 4.24 -25.06
CA ILE A 358 16.65 4.04 -26.51
C ILE A 358 18.02 4.37 -27.13
N ALA A 359 18.74 5.34 -26.58
CA ALA A 359 20.05 5.74 -27.07
C ALA A 359 21.20 4.80 -26.63
N ASN A 360 21.18 4.32 -25.38
CA ASN A 360 22.33 3.61 -24.78
C ASN A 360 22.21 2.08 -24.83
N ILE A 361 21.00 1.53 -24.83
CA ILE A 361 20.78 0.07 -24.79
C ILE A 361 21.20 -0.64 -26.09
N PRO A 362 20.83 -0.17 -27.31
CA PRO A 362 21.20 -0.87 -28.54
C PRO A 362 22.71 -1.15 -28.72
N PRO A 363 23.65 -0.21 -28.46
CA PRO A 363 25.08 -0.51 -28.57
C PRO A 363 25.57 -1.49 -27.49
N MET A 364 24.98 -1.49 -26.28
CA MET A 364 25.34 -2.46 -25.23
C MET A 364 24.92 -3.88 -25.62
N LEU A 365 23.73 -4.05 -26.19
CA LEU A 365 23.24 -5.33 -26.69
C LEU A 365 24.09 -5.92 -27.84
N GLN A 366 24.78 -5.06 -28.60
CA GLN A 366 25.69 -5.48 -29.68
C GLN A 366 27.12 -5.75 -29.20
N ASN A 367 27.43 -5.52 -27.91
CA ASN A 367 28.76 -5.69 -27.37
C ASN A 367 29.14 -7.19 -27.28
N SER A 368 30.40 -7.51 -27.57
CA SER A 368 30.93 -8.87 -27.45
C SER A 368 31.01 -9.34 -26.00
N ASP A 369 31.25 -8.42 -25.06
CA ASP A 369 31.24 -8.74 -23.63
C ASP A 369 29.80 -8.97 -23.17
N TRP A 370 29.56 -10.13 -22.56
CA TRP A 370 28.24 -10.55 -22.13
C TRP A 370 27.69 -9.66 -21.00
N ARG A 371 28.55 -9.05 -20.18
CA ARG A 371 28.15 -8.17 -19.07
C ARG A 371 27.36 -6.97 -19.56
N TYR A 372 27.76 -6.39 -20.69
CA TYR A 372 27.03 -5.30 -21.33
C TYR A 372 25.67 -5.73 -21.86
N ARG A 373 25.58 -6.93 -22.47
CA ARG A 373 24.30 -7.46 -22.96
C ARG A 373 23.35 -7.79 -21.80
N HIS A 374 23.89 -8.35 -20.72
CA HIS A 374 23.18 -8.60 -19.48
C HIS A 374 22.63 -7.30 -18.86
N ALA A 375 23.52 -6.34 -18.56
CA ALA A 375 23.16 -5.05 -17.98
C ALA A 375 22.11 -4.32 -18.83
N ALA A 376 22.22 -4.40 -20.15
CA ALA A 376 21.27 -3.79 -21.06
C ALA A 376 19.86 -4.39 -20.98
N LEU A 377 19.74 -5.70 -20.75
CA LEU A 377 18.44 -6.37 -20.57
C LEU A 377 17.86 -6.07 -19.19
N MET A 378 18.67 -6.10 -18.14
CA MET A 378 18.23 -5.70 -16.79
C MET A 378 17.81 -4.24 -16.74
N ALA A 379 18.48 -3.35 -17.47
CA ALA A 379 18.09 -1.95 -17.58
C ALA A 379 16.74 -1.76 -18.29
N VAL A 380 16.41 -2.62 -19.27
CA VAL A 380 15.08 -2.63 -19.89
C VAL A 380 14.03 -3.08 -18.87
N SER A 381 14.32 -4.08 -18.04
CA SER A 381 13.44 -4.50 -16.94
C SER A 381 13.21 -3.36 -15.95
N ALA A 382 14.28 -2.79 -15.40
CA ALA A 382 14.23 -1.78 -14.34
C ALA A 382 13.48 -0.51 -14.77
N CYS A 383 13.54 -0.11 -16.04
CA CYS A 383 12.84 1.09 -16.48
C CYS A 383 11.37 0.85 -16.88
N GLY A 384 10.90 -0.40 -16.88
CA GLY A 384 9.59 -0.78 -17.40
C GLY A 384 8.44 -0.08 -16.66
N GLU A 385 8.42 -0.19 -15.33
CA GLU A 385 7.42 0.42 -14.45
C GLU A 385 7.34 1.96 -14.62
N GLY A 386 8.46 2.65 -14.37
CA GLY A 386 8.51 4.12 -14.45
C GLY A 386 8.38 4.70 -15.87
N CYS A 387 8.57 3.89 -16.92
CA CYS A 387 8.43 4.32 -18.31
C CYS A 387 7.20 3.73 -19.02
N HIS A 388 6.32 3.01 -18.31
CA HIS A 388 5.31 2.15 -18.93
C HIS A 388 4.46 2.88 -19.99
N GLN A 389 3.89 4.04 -19.64
CA GLN A 389 3.01 4.80 -20.54
C GLN A 389 3.67 5.18 -21.87
N GLN A 390 4.92 5.65 -21.83
CA GLN A 390 5.63 6.07 -23.05
C GLN A 390 6.22 4.88 -23.80
N MET A 391 6.60 3.82 -23.07
CA MET A 391 7.18 2.61 -23.64
C MET A 391 6.14 1.75 -24.37
N GLU A 392 4.85 1.81 -23.99
CA GLU A 392 3.75 1.14 -24.70
C GLU A 392 3.74 1.42 -26.21
N ALA A 393 4.07 2.65 -26.63
CA ALA A 393 4.06 3.06 -28.03
C ALA A 393 5.18 2.40 -28.86
N VAL A 394 6.27 1.98 -28.21
CA VAL A 394 7.46 1.37 -28.84
C VAL A 394 7.66 -0.09 -28.42
N LEU A 395 6.72 -0.65 -27.66
CA LEU A 395 6.82 -1.97 -27.03
C LEU A 395 7.06 -3.11 -28.02
N ASP A 396 6.47 -3.05 -29.22
CA ASP A 396 6.73 -4.04 -30.29
C ASP A 396 8.21 -4.04 -30.72
N SER A 397 8.82 -2.86 -30.83
CA SER A 397 10.25 -2.72 -31.17
C SER A 397 11.16 -3.15 -30.02
N VAL A 398 10.79 -2.85 -28.78
CA VAL A 398 11.53 -3.31 -27.60
C VAL A 398 11.54 -4.83 -27.55
N LEU A 399 10.37 -5.46 -27.71
CA LEU A 399 10.24 -6.91 -27.67
C LEU A 399 11.04 -7.57 -28.79
N ASP A 400 10.98 -7.05 -30.02
CA ASP A 400 11.76 -7.58 -31.15
C ASP A 400 13.28 -7.50 -30.92
N VAL A 401 13.74 -6.58 -30.06
CA VAL A 401 15.15 -6.46 -29.65
C VAL A 401 15.50 -7.41 -28.50
N VAL A 402 14.59 -7.63 -27.54
CA VAL A 402 14.83 -8.49 -26.36
C VAL A 402 14.77 -9.98 -26.70
N LEU A 403 13.75 -10.43 -27.44
CA LEU A 403 13.49 -11.86 -27.69
C LEU A 403 14.69 -12.65 -28.24
N PRO A 404 15.50 -12.12 -29.18
CA PRO A 404 16.69 -12.83 -29.67
C PRO A 404 17.68 -13.25 -28.58
N PHE A 405 17.76 -12.53 -27.47
CA PHE A 405 18.71 -12.80 -26.38
C PHE A 405 18.34 -13.98 -25.49
N MET A 406 17.11 -14.50 -25.58
CA MET A 406 16.78 -15.80 -24.98
C MET A 406 17.57 -16.96 -25.61
N LYS A 407 18.18 -16.75 -26.79
CA LYS A 407 19.03 -17.71 -27.48
C LYS A 407 20.51 -17.30 -27.46
N ASP A 408 20.90 -16.35 -26.60
CA ASP A 408 22.30 -15.92 -26.46
C ASP A 408 23.21 -17.09 -26.03
N SER A 409 24.47 -17.04 -26.44
CA SER A 409 25.48 -18.02 -26.06
C SER A 409 25.76 -18.06 -24.55
N HIS A 410 25.55 -16.94 -23.84
CA HIS A 410 25.88 -16.80 -22.43
C HIS A 410 24.65 -17.06 -21.54
N PRO A 411 24.71 -17.95 -20.54
CA PRO A 411 23.57 -18.29 -19.70
C PRO A 411 23.02 -17.09 -18.91
N ARG A 412 23.88 -16.22 -18.36
CA ARG A 412 23.42 -15.00 -17.66
C ARG A 412 22.66 -14.03 -18.57
N VAL A 413 23.02 -13.94 -19.85
CA VAL A 413 22.30 -13.07 -20.80
C VAL A 413 20.93 -13.64 -21.12
N ARG A 414 20.82 -14.98 -21.26
CA ARG A 414 19.51 -15.65 -21.42
C ARG A 414 18.63 -15.47 -20.18
N TYR A 415 19.22 -15.56 -18.99
CA TYR A 415 18.53 -15.24 -17.73
C TYR A 415 18.00 -13.81 -17.73
N ALA A 416 18.84 -12.80 -18.03
CA ALA A 416 18.40 -11.40 -18.09
C ALA A 416 17.32 -11.17 -19.17
N ALA A 417 17.35 -11.91 -20.28
CA ALA A 417 16.28 -11.85 -21.29
C ALA A 417 14.95 -12.43 -20.77
N CYS A 418 15.00 -13.52 -20.01
CA CYS A 418 13.83 -14.04 -19.30
C CYS A 418 13.32 -13.03 -18.26
N ASN A 419 14.22 -12.38 -17.51
CA ASN A 419 13.88 -11.32 -16.56
C ASN A 419 13.10 -10.18 -17.24
N ALA A 420 13.65 -9.65 -18.33
CA ALA A 420 13.00 -8.58 -19.10
C ALA A 420 11.62 -8.99 -19.64
N VAL A 421 11.47 -10.22 -20.14
CA VAL A 421 10.16 -10.71 -20.61
C VAL A 421 9.17 -10.89 -19.45
N GLY A 422 9.63 -11.40 -18.31
CA GLY A 422 8.81 -11.55 -17.09
C GLY A 422 8.35 -10.21 -16.56
N GLN A 423 9.29 -9.27 -16.33
CA GLN A 423 9.00 -7.93 -15.82
C GLN A 423 8.07 -7.16 -16.76
N MET A 424 8.34 -7.18 -18.08
CA MET A 424 7.43 -6.56 -19.06
C MET A 424 6.04 -7.21 -19.09
N SER A 425 5.90 -8.46 -18.65
CA SER A 425 4.58 -9.08 -18.57
C SER A 425 3.75 -8.49 -17.42
N SER A 426 4.39 -8.14 -16.30
CA SER A 426 3.76 -7.49 -15.16
C SER A 426 3.53 -6.00 -15.43
N ASP A 427 4.57 -5.25 -15.80
CA ASP A 427 4.49 -3.78 -15.95
C ASP A 427 3.50 -3.32 -17.04
N PHE A 428 3.31 -4.14 -18.08
CA PHE A 428 2.45 -3.83 -19.22
C PHE A 428 1.22 -4.75 -19.31
N GLY A 429 0.92 -5.49 -18.24
CA GLY A 429 -0.25 -6.35 -18.15
C GLY A 429 -1.56 -5.55 -18.10
N PRO A 430 -2.67 -6.01 -18.73
CA PRO A 430 -2.83 -7.18 -19.59
C PRO A 430 -2.54 -6.89 -21.09
N THR A 431 -2.13 -5.65 -21.44
CA THR A 431 -1.95 -5.21 -22.83
C THR A 431 -0.84 -5.99 -23.54
N PHE A 432 0.25 -6.29 -22.82
CA PHE A 432 1.38 -7.06 -23.32
C PHE A 432 0.96 -8.47 -23.75
N GLN A 433 0.21 -9.17 -22.90
CA GLN A 433 -0.33 -10.50 -23.15
C GLN A 433 -1.28 -10.45 -24.35
N LYS A 434 -2.19 -9.46 -24.40
CA LYS A 434 -3.14 -9.27 -25.51
C LYS A 434 -2.46 -9.11 -26.87
N LYS A 435 -1.33 -8.43 -26.94
CA LYS A 435 -0.63 -8.12 -28.20
C LYS A 435 0.40 -9.17 -28.61
N PHE A 436 1.15 -9.71 -27.65
CA PHE A 436 2.42 -10.39 -27.94
C PHE A 436 2.46 -11.87 -27.57
N HIS A 437 1.36 -12.44 -27.06
CA HIS A 437 1.26 -13.85 -26.67
C HIS A 437 1.86 -14.83 -27.70
N ALA A 438 1.63 -14.59 -29.00
CA ALA A 438 2.10 -15.45 -30.07
C ALA A 438 3.62 -15.39 -30.34
N LYS A 439 4.28 -14.28 -29.97
CA LYS A 439 5.74 -14.11 -30.08
C LYS A 439 6.46 -14.68 -28.85
N ILE A 440 5.90 -14.46 -27.66
CA ILE A 440 6.56 -14.73 -26.37
C ILE A 440 6.49 -16.20 -25.98
N LEU A 441 5.27 -16.77 -25.98
CA LEU A 441 5.04 -18.12 -25.45
C LEU A 441 5.91 -19.20 -26.11
N PRO A 442 6.12 -19.23 -27.45
CA PRO A 442 6.97 -20.24 -28.06
C PRO A 442 8.40 -20.25 -27.52
N ASP A 443 8.98 -19.08 -27.28
CA ASP A 443 10.37 -18.97 -26.83
C ASP A 443 10.49 -19.24 -25.32
N LEU A 444 9.55 -18.77 -24.47
CA LEU A 444 9.51 -19.14 -23.05
C LEU A 444 9.38 -20.67 -22.88
N LEU A 445 8.49 -21.30 -23.64
CA LEU A 445 8.33 -22.74 -23.62
C LEU A 445 9.55 -23.50 -24.17
N GLN A 446 10.35 -22.88 -25.03
CA GLN A 446 11.62 -23.43 -25.49
C GLN A 446 12.71 -23.34 -24.41
N ILE A 447 12.74 -22.27 -23.60
CA ILE A 447 13.67 -22.14 -22.46
C ILE A 447 13.47 -23.29 -21.45
N LEU A 448 12.24 -23.77 -21.28
CA LEU A 448 11.95 -24.94 -20.44
C LEU A 448 12.67 -26.23 -20.90
N ASP A 449 13.20 -26.29 -22.12
CA ASP A 449 13.99 -27.43 -22.62
C ASP A 449 15.50 -27.31 -22.32
N ASP A 450 15.97 -26.17 -21.78
CA ASP A 450 17.40 -25.91 -21.54
C ASP A 450 17.95 -26.58 -20.28
N ASN A 451 18.10 -27.90 -20.36
CA ASN A 451 18.59 -28.72 -19.25
C ASN A 451 20.07 -28.47 -18.90
N ASN A 452 20.83 -27.71 -19.70
CA ASN A 452 22.24 -27.41 -19.42
C ASN A 452 22.40 -26.16 -18.52
N SER A 453 21.35 -25.36 -18.37
CA SER A 453 21.37 -24.16 -17.53
C SER A 453 20.13 -24.11 -16.63
N PRO A 454 20.10 -24.92 -15.55
CA PRO A 454 19.00 -24.93 -14.59
C PRO A 454 18.52 -23.55 -14.13
N ARG A 455 19.43 -22.58 -13.87
CA ARG A 455 19.02 -21.22 -13.47
C ARG A 455 18.22 -20.50 -14.55
N VAL A 456 18.61 -20.64 -15.82
CA VAL A 456 17.88 -20.05 -16.97
C VAL A 456 16.53 -20.74 -17.13
N GLN A 457 16.49 -22.07 -16.99
CA GLN A 457 15.27 -22.85 -17.09
C GLN A 457 14.25 -22.47 -16.00
N ALA A 458 14.71 -22.35 -14.75
CA ALA A 458 13.88 -21.89 -13.64
C ALA A 458 13.38 -20.47 -13.91
N HIS A 459 14.26 -19.54 -14.28
CA HIS A 459 13.85 -18.15 -14.49
C HIS A 459 12.93 -17.96 -15.71
N GLY A 460 13.07 -18.77 -16.77
CA GLY A 460 12.10 -18.80 -17.87
C GLY A 460 10.72 -19.34 -17.44
N ALA A 461 10.67 -20.26 -16.48
CA ALA A 461 9.44 -20.70 -15.85
C ALA A 461 8.84 -19.60 -14.95
N ALA A 462 9.68 -18.85 -14.22
CA ALA A 462 9.24 -17.66 -13.48
C ALA A 462 8.63 -16.59 -14.40
N ALA A 463 9.29 -16.25 -15.51
CA ALA A 463 8.72 -15.33 -16.49
C ALA A 463 7.37 -15.81 -17.08
N LEU A 464 7.13 -17.13 -17.14
CA LEU A 464 5.85 -17.68 -17.55
C LEU A 464 4.76 -17.51 -16.47
N VAL A 465 5.11 -17.45 -15.18
CA VAL A 465 4.20 -17.07 -14.08
C VAL A 465 3.73 -15.63 -14.28
N ASN A 466 4.67 -14.66 -14.37
CA ASN A 466 4.33 -13.26 -14.61
C ASN A 466 3.48 -13.09 -15.88
N PHE A 467 3.78 -13.86 -16.92
CA PHE A 467 2.95 -13.86 -18.12
C PHE A 467 1.53 -14.37 -17.86
N SER A 468 1.34 -15.47 -17.13
CA SER A 468 0.03 -16.08 -16.91
C SER A 468 -0.87 -15.37 -15.90
N GLU A 469 -0.31 -14.69 -14.89
CA GLU A 469 -1.09 -13.98 -13.86
C GLU A 469 -1.95 -12.86 -14.47
N ASP A 470 -1.35 -12.00 -15.31
CA ASP A 470 -2.04 -10.90 -15.97
C ASP A 470 -2.61 -11.26 -17.36
N CYS A 471 -2.50 -12.54 -17.78
CA CYS A 471 -3.04 -12.98 -19.06
C CYS A 471 -4.56 -13.17 -18.97
N PRO A 472 -5.35 -12.50 -19.84
CA PRO A 472 -6.77 -12.79 -19.92
C PRO A 472 -7.00 -14.28 -20.21
N LYS A 473 -7.85 -14.92 -19.39
CA LYS A 473 -8.21 -16.34 -19.52
C LYS A 473 -8.54 -16.75 -20.96
N SER A 474 -9.26 -15.90 -21.70
CA SER A 474 -9.64 -16.12 -23.11
C SER A 474 -8.45 -16.29 -24.07
N ILE A 475 -7.29 -15.71 -23.74
CA ILE A 475 -6.05 -15.81 -24.52
C ILE A 475 -5.25 -17.03 -24.08
N LEU A 476 -5.06 -17.23 -22.78
CA LEU A 476 -4.23 -18.31 -22.24
C LEU A 476 -4.75 -19.70 -22.68
N ILE A 477 -6.08 -19.87 -22.74
CA ILE A 477 -6.74 -21.11 -23.20
C ILE A 477 -6.29 -21.52 -24.62
N LEU A 478 -5.95 -20.56 -25.50
CA LEU A 478 -5.50 -20.86 -26.87
C LEU A 478 -4.19 -21.65 -26.91
N TYR A 479 -3.37 -21.53 -25.87
CA TYR A 479 -2.05 -22.14 -25.75
C TYR A 479 -1.99 -23.24 -24.69
N LEU A 480 -3.07 -23.42 -23.92
CA LEU A 480 -3.10 -24.26 -22.73
C LEU A 480 -2.61 -25.69 -22.99
N ASP A 481 -3.07 -26.35 -24.05
CA ASP A 481 -2.60 -27.71 -24.40
C ASP A 481 -1.07 -27.78 -24.57
N THR A 482 -0.48 -26.76 -25.20
CA THR A 482 0.97 -26.72 -25.47
C THR A 482 1.76 -26.41 -24.20
N ILE A 483 1.27 -25.46 -23.40
CA ILE A 483 1.86 -25.11 -22.09
C ILE A 483 1.84 -26.34 -21.17
N ILE A 484 0.68 -26.99 -21.03
CA ILE A 484 0.53 -28.18 -20.20
C ILE A 484 1.43 -29.32 -20.65
N MET A 485 1.53 -29.57 -21.95
CA MET A 485 2.44 -30.60 -22.48
C MET A 485 3.90 -30.31 -22.07
N LYS A 486 4.34 -29.05 -22.13
CA LYS A 486 5.70 -28.65 -21.76
C LYS A 486 5.94 -28.71 -20.25
N LEU A 487 5.01 -28.22 -19.44
CA LEU A 487 5.09 -28.30 -17.98
C LEU A 487 5.10 -29.76 -17.50
N GLU A 488 4.29 -30.64 -18.08
CA GLU A 488 4.31 -32.07 -17.76
C GLU A 488 5.66 -32.73 -18.09
N GLN A 489 6.27 -32.39 -19.22
CA GLN A 489 7.59 -32.89 -19.60
C GLN A 489 8.68 -32.41 -18.63
N ALA A 490 8.69 -31.11 -18.32
CA ALA A 490 9.65 -30.51 -17.39
C ALA A 490 9.49 -31.09 -15.98
N LEU A 491 8.26 -31.17 -15.46
CA LEU A 491 7.93 -31.73 -14.16
C LEU A 491 8.44 -33.17 -14.02
N ASN A 492 8.11 -34.05 -14.98
CA ASN A 492 8.53 -35.45 -14.93
C ASN A 492 10.06 -35.61 -15.01
N SER A 493 10.71 -34.83 -15.87
CA SER A 493 12.17 -34.85 -16.01
C SER A 493 12.87 -34.40 -14.73
N LYS A 494 12.42 -33.28 -14.15
CA LYS A 494 13.04 -32.68 -12.96
C LYS A 494 12.70 -33.41 -11.68
N PHE A 495 11.52 -34.00 -11.59
CA PHE A 495 11.18 -34.92 -10.52
C PHE A 495 12.10 -36.14 -10.51
N LYS A 496 12.42 -36.71 -11.68
CA LYS A 496 13.41 -37.78 -11.77
C LYS A 496 14.81 -37.30 -11.38
N GLU A 497 15.20 -36.11 -11.80
CA GLU A 497 16.49 -35.52 -11.46
C GLU A 497 16.64 -35.28 -9.95
N LEU A 498 15.58 -34.80 -9.27
CA LEU A 498 15.53 -34.68 -7.82
C LEU A 498 15.82 -36.02 -7.13
N LEU A 499 15.17 -37.11 -7.58
CA LEU A 499 15.37 -38.45 -6.99
C LEU A 499 16.78 -39.01 -7.23
N GLU A 500 17.42 -38.65 -8.34
CA GLU A 500 18.74 -39.18 -8.72
C GLU A 500 19.91 -38.33 -8.18
N LYS A 501 19.75 -37.01 -8.11
CA LYS A 501 20.82 -36.04 -7.82
C LYS A 501 20.54 -35.08 -6.68
N GLY A 502 19.28 -34.95 -6.24
CA GLY A 502 18.89 -34.00 -5.19
C GLY A 502 18.62 -32.56 -5.65
N THR A 503 18.68 -32.25 -6.94
CA THR A 503 18.46 -30.87 -7.45
C THR A 503 16.98 -30.48 -7.43
N LYS A 504 16.64 -29.31 -6.88
CA LYS A 504 15.25 -28.90 -6.61
C LYS A 504 14.80 -27.63 -7.32
N MET A 505 15.69 -26.67 -7.61
CA MET A 505 15.34 -25.30 -8.05
C MET A 505 14.35 -25.24 -9.22
N VAL A 506 14.62 -25.97 -10.31
CA VAL A 506 13.74 -25.95 -11.49
C VAL A 506 12.39 -26.60 -11.18
N LEU A 507 12.39 -27.67 -10.38
CA LEU A 507 11.16 -28.37 -10.02
C LEU A 507 10.26 -27.46 -9.18
N GLU A 508 10.83 -26.75 -8.20
CA GLU A 508 10.13 -25.75 -7.41
C GLU A 508 9.42 -24.72 -8.29
N GLN A 509 10.14 -24.15 -9.26
CA GLN A 509 9.57 -23.13 -10.13
C GLN A 509 8.53 -23.69 -11.11
N VAL A 510 8.72 -24.89 -11.65
CA VAL A 510 7.75 -25.54 -12.53
C VAL A 510 6.43 -25.82 -11.79
N VAL A 511 6.49 -26.21 -10.52
CA VAL A 511 5.31 -26.40 -9.68
C VAL A 511 4.54 -25.09 -9.47
N THR A 512 5.24 -23.99 -9.17
CA THR A 512 4.62 -22.65 -9.08
C THR A 512 4.00 -22.21 -10.41
N THR A 513 4.71 -22.44 -11.52
CA THR A 513 4.22 -22.11 -12.87
C THR A 513 2.95 -22.88 -13.22
N LEU A 514 2.89 -24.16 -12.86
CA LEU A 514 1.70 -24.98 -13.03
C LEU A 514 0.53 -24.44 -12.20
N ALA A 515 0.79 -23.97 -10.97
CA ALA A 515 -0.22 -23.40 -10.09
C ALA A 515 -0.84 -22.13 -10.70
N SER A 516 -0.01 -21.19 -11.16
CA SER A 516 -0.43 -19.94 -11.80
C SER A 516 -1.28 -20.22 -13.06
N VAL A 517 -0.83 -21.10 -13.96
CA VAL A 517 -1.61 -21.47 -15.15
C VAL A 517 -2.95 -22.12 -14.79
N ALA A 518 -3.00 -22.93 -13.73
CA ALA A 518 -4.25 -23.54 -13.28
C ALA A 518 -5.23 -22.49 -12.75
N ASP A 519 -4.75 -21.57 -11.92
CA ASP A 519 -5.54 -20.50 -11.32
C ASP A 519 -6.18 -19.60 -12.39
N THR A 520 -5.39 -19.12 -13.36
CA THR A 520 -5.90 -18.26 -14.46
C THR A 520 -6.89 -18.98 -15.38
N THR A 521 -6.77 -20.30 -15.56
CA THR A 521 -7.61 -21.05 -16.53
C THR A 521 -8.84 -21.71 -15.93
N GLU A 522 -8.95 -21.73 -14.60
CA GLU A 522 -10.13 -22.16 -13.84
C GLU A 522 -10.72 -23.49 -14.36
N GLU A 523 -12.00 -23.52 -14.74
CA GLU A 523 -12.71 -24.74 -15.14
C GLU A 523 -12.12 -25.40 -16.40
N LYS A 524 -11.33 -24.67 -17.20
CA LYS A 524 -10.66 -25.27 -18.37
C LYS A 524 -9.51 -26.19 -17.98
N PHE A 525 -9.02 -26.09 -16.74
CA PHE A 525 -7.97 -26.97 -16.24
C PHE A 525 -8.47 -28.39 -15.90
N ILE A 526 -9.79 -28.61 -15.77
CA ILE A 526 -10.41 -29.89 -15.37
C ILE A 526 -9.88 -31.09 -16.17
N GLN A 527 -9.68 -30.92 -17.48
CA GLN A 527 -9.22 -32.00 -18.37
C GLN A 527 -7.76 -32.42 -18.18
N TYR A 528 -6.95 -31.61 -17.50
CA TYR A 528 -5.53 -31.89 -17.24
C TYR A 528 -5.26 -32.34 -15.81
N TYR A 529 -6.23 -32.17 -14.91
CA TYR A 529 -6.12 -32.50 -13.49
C TYR A 529 -5.46 -33.86 -13.22
N ASP A 530 -5.92 -34.91 -13.89
CA ASP A 530 -5.49 -36.29 -13.65
C ASP A 530 -4.02 -36.55 -14.09
N ARG A 531 -3.41 -35.65 -14.87
CA ARG A 531 -2.02 -35.75 -15.33
C ARG A 531 -1.01 -35.34 -14.25
N PHE A 532 -1.40 -34.40 -13.38
CA PHE A 532 -0.48 -33.77 -12.41
C PHE A 532 -0.72 -34.21 -10.98
N MET A 533 -1.99 -34.32 -10.57
CA MET A 533 -2.35 -34.54 -9.17
C MET A 533 -1.65 -35.76 -8.52
N PRO A 534 -1.48 -36.92 -9.18
CA PRO A 534 -0.75 -38.04 -8.59
C PRO A 534 0.71 -37.73 -8.27
N CYS A 535 1.41 -37.00 -9.14
CA CYS A 535 2.81 -36.61 -8.94
C CYS A 535 2.93 -35.59 -7.80
N LEU A 536 2.07 -34.58 -7.78
CA LEU A 536 2.06 -33.55 -6.73
C LEU A 536 1.76 -34.17 -5.35
N LYS A 537 0.78 -35.08 -5.25
CA LYS A 537 0.53 -35.82 -4.00
C LYS A 537 1.75 -36.64 -3.56
N TYR A 538 2.49 -37.23 -4.50
CA TYR A 538 3.73 -37.94 -4.17
C TYR A 538 4.80 -37.00 -3.61
N ILE A 539 5.04 -35.85 -4.25
CA ILE A 539 6.00 -34.85 -3.76
C ILE A 539 5.61 -34.41 -2.35
N PHE A 540 4.34 -34.05 -2.14
CA PHE A 540 3.84 -33.63 -0.82
C PHE A 540 4.03 -34.71 0.26
N GLN A 541 3.86 -35.99 -0.09
CA GLN A 541 4.05 -37.12 0.83
C GLN A 541 5.51 -37.42 1.18
N ASN A 542 6.46 -37.14 0.28
CA ASN A 542 7.83 -37.66 0.37
C ASN A 542 8.90 -36.58 0.59
N ALA A 543 8.64 -35.32 0.25
CA ALA A 543 9.57 -34.20 0.46
C ALA A 543 9.57 -33.72 1.93
N ASN A 544 10.02 -34.57 2.86
CA ASN A 544 9.94 -34.34 4.31
C ASN A 544 11.27 -33.91 4.97
N ASN A 545 12.36 -33.80 4.22
CA ASN A 545 13.65 -33.31 4.71
C ASN A 545 13.72 -31.78 4.70
N ASP A 546 14.60 -31.20 5.52
CA ASP A 546 14.73 -29.76 5.68
C ASP A 546 15.05 -29.04 4.35
N GLU A 547 15.89 -29.63 3.51
CA GLU A 547 16.29 -29.06 2.21
C GLU A 547 15.16 -28.94 1.18
N LEU A 548 14.08 -29.74 1.29
CA LEU A 548 12.95 -29.72 0.36
C LEU A 548 11.73 -29.03 0.94
N LYS A 549 11.91 -28.26 2.03
CA LYS A 549 10.78 -27.65 2.70
C LYS A 549 10.01 -26.69 1.81
N LEU A 550 10.74 -25.84 1.07
CA LEU A 550 10.18 -24.89 0.13
C LEU A 550 9.44 -25.59 -1.02
N LEU A 551 10.05 -26.59 -1.66
CA LEU A 551 9.40 -27.44 -2.67
C LEU A 551 8.07 -28.02 -2.17
N ARG A 552 8.05 -28.54 -0.94
CA ARG A 552 6.83 -29.09 -0.36
C ARG A 552 5.76 -28.01 -0.17
N GLY A 553 6.13 -26.82 0.33
CA GLY A 553 5.25 -25.66 0.45
C GLY A 553 4.63 -25.25 -0.88
N LYS A 554 5.46 -25.01 -1.91
CA LYS A 554 5.01 -24.70 -3.28
C LYS A 554 4.11 -25.78 -3.88
N THR A 555 4.37 -27.06 -3.56
CA THR A 555 3.52 -28.18 -3.98
C THR A 555 2.16 -28.16 -3.30
N ILE A 556 2.10 -27.87 -1.99
CA ILE A 556 0.84 -27.71 -1.24
C ILE A 556 0.00 -26.60 -1.87
N GLU A 557 0.62 -25.46 -2.16
CA GLU A 557 -0.02 -24.36 -2.86
C GLU A 557 -0.56 -24.79 -4.23
N CYS A 558 0.27 -25.41 -5.07
CA CYS A 558 -0.14 -25.88 -6.40
C CYS A 558 -1.34 -26.82 -6.33
N ILE A 559 -1.34 -27.79 -5.41
CA ILE A 559 -2.48 -28.70 -5.20
C ILE A 559 -3.75 -27.92 -4.85
N SER A 560 -3.63 -26.96 -3.92
CA SER A 560 -4.78 -26.17 -3.46
C SER A 560 -5.36 -25.23 -4.53
N LEU A 561 -4.50 -24.60 -5.34
CA LEU A 561 -4.90 -23.75 -6.47
C LEU A 561 -5.52 -24.56 -7.60
N ILE A 562 -4.94 -25.71 -7.97
CA ILE A 562 -5.57 -26.64 -8.92
C ILE A 562 -6.94 -27.08 -8.40
N GLY A 563 -7.06 -27.40 -7.12
CA GLY A 563 -8.33 -27.76 -6.49
C GLY A 563 -9.38 -26.65 -6.56
N LEU A 564 -8.95 -25.40 -6.41
CA LEU A 564 -9.82 -24.22 -6.53
C LEU A 564 -10.28 -24.02 -7.98
N ALA A 565 -9.35 -24.08 -8.93
CA ALA A 565 -9.61 -23.91 -10.36
C ALA A 565 -10.60 -24.95 -10.92
N VAL A 566 -10.42 -26.23 -10.57
CA VAL A 566 -11.31 -27.30 -11.07
C VAL A 566 -12.65 -27.41 -10.32
N GLY A 567 -12.76 -26.72 -9.18
CA GLY A 567 -13.92 -26.73 -8.32
C GLY A 567 -14.13 -28.02 -7.53
N LYS A 568 -15.10 -27.94 -6.60
CA LYS A 568 -15.43 -29.00 -5.63
C LYS A 568 -15.70 -30.35 -6.26
N ASP A 569 -16.49 -30.39 -7.33
CA ASP A 569 -16.98 -31.64 -7.93
C ASP A 569 -15.84 -32.52 -8.48
N LYS A 570 -14.80 -31.90 -9.05
CA LYS A 570 -13.62 -32.63 -9.55
C LYS A 570 -12.65 -32.93 -8.42
N PHE A 571 -12.41 -31.97 -7.51
CA PHE A 571 -11.41 -32.11 -6.45
C PHE A 571 -11.81 -33.09 -5.32
N VAL A 572 -13.11 -33.34 -5.12
CA VAL A 572 -13.61 -34.18 -4.01
C VAL A 572 -12.98 -35.58 -3.96
N GLN A 573 -12.54 -36.12 -5.10
CA GLN A 573 -11.91 -37.45 -5.19
C GLN A 573 -10.59 -37.53 -4.43
N ASP A 574 -9.81 -36.45 -4.44
CA ASP A 574 -8.50 -36.36 -3.76
C ASP A 574 -8.56 -35.52 -2.49
N CYS A 575 -9.64 -34.75 -2.28
CA CYS A 575 -9.80 -33.84 -1.17
C CYS A 575 -9.53 -34.52 0.18
N SER A 576 -10.08 -35.72 0.42
CA SER A 576 -9.83 -36.44 1.70
C SER A 576 -8.35 -36.79 1.89
N ASP A 577 -7.66 -37.22 0.83
CA ASP A 577 -6.24 -37.58 0.90
C ASP A 577 -5.40 -36.32 1.19
N VAL A 578 -5.64 -35.23 0.45
CA VAL A 578 -4.89 -33.98 0.62
C VAL A 578 -5.13 -33.39 2.01
N MET A 579 -6.38 -33.41 2.50
CA MET A 579 -6.71 -32.95 3.85
C MET A 579 -6.02 -33.78 4.93
N GLN A 580 -5.93 -35.11 4.77
CA GLN A 580 -5.18 -35.95 5.69
C GLN A 580 -3.68 -35.65 5.69
N LEU A 581 -3.10 -35.33 4.52
CA LEU A 581 -1.70 -34.94 4.41
C LEU A 581 -1.43 -33.58 5.07
N LEU A 582 -2.31 -32.59 4.85
CA LEU A 582 -2.25 -31.30 5.52
C LEU A 582 -2.34 -31.47 7.05
N LEU A 583 -3.31 -32.25 7.53
CA LEU A 583 -3.47 -32.53 8.96
C LEU A 583 -2.27 -33.26 9.56
N LYS A 584 -1.72 -34.27 8.87
CA LYS A 584 -0.53 -34.98 9.34
C LYS A 584 0.65 -34.02 9.52
N THR A 585 0.86 -33.16 8.52
CA THR A 585 1.89 -32.13 8.56
C THR A 585 1.65 -31.17 9.72
N GLN A 586 0.41 -30.73 9.91
CA GLN A 586 -0.01 -29.87 11.02
C GLN A 586 0.21 -30.51 12.40
N THR A 587 -0.03 -31.82 12.55
CA THR A 587 0.15 -32.51 13.84
C THR A 587 1.61 -32.74 14.19
N ASP A 588 2.49 -32.83 13.19
CA ASP A 588 3.95 -32.92 13.39
C ASP A 588 4.55 -31.53 13.75
N MET A 589 3.76 -30.44 13.67
CA MET A 589 4.16 -29.03 13.94
C MET A 589 4.59 -28.73 15.37
N SER A 590 4.31 -29.59 16.36
CA SER A 590 4.77 -29.33 17.74
C SER A 590 6.30 -29.29 17.89
N HIS A 591 7.04 -29.56 16.80
CA HIS A 591 8.50 -29.57 16.72
C HIS A 591 9.08 -28.63 15.66
N LEU A 592 8.27 -27.91 14.87
CA LEU A 592 8.77 -26.97 13.87
C LEU A 592 8.94 -25.57 14.50
N PRO A 593 10.03 -24.86 14.18
CA PRO A 593 10.22 -23.50 14.65
C PRO A 593 9.22 -22.54 13.98
N ASP A 594 8.97 -21.39 14.61
CA ASP A 594 7.92 -20.44 14.20
C ASP A 594 8.22 -19.76 12.85
N ASP A 595 9.45 -19.86 12.35
CA ASP A 595 10.00 -19.32 11.08
C ASP A 595 10.10 -20.37 9.96
N ASP A 596 9.45 -21.53 10.09
CA ASP A 596 9.51 -22.56 9.06
C ASP A 596 8.80 -22.11 7.75
N PRO A 597 9.47 -22.15 6.59
CA PRO A 597 8.93 -21.61 5.34
C PRO A 597 7.68 -22.33 4.82
N GLN A 598 7.32 -23.51 5.36
CA GLN A 598 6.09 -24.22 4.98
C GLN A 598 4.82 -23.62 5.59
N ILE A 599 4.94 -22.87 6.68
CA ILE A 599 3.81 -22.42 7.49
C ILE A 599 2.87 -21.55 6.66
N SER A 600 3.41 -20.56 5.95
CA SER A 600 2.66 -19.64 5.08
C SER A 600 1.88 -20.39 3.97
N TYR A 601 2.54 -21.30 3.25
CA TYR A 601 1.90 -22.11 2.20
C TYR A 601 0.77 -22.99 2.74
N MET A 602 0.94 -23.57 3.94
CA MET A 602 -0.09 -24.39 4.57
C MET A 602 -1.30 -23.56 4.99
N ILE A 603 -1.05 -22.41 5.60
CA ILE A 603 -2.06 -21.41 5.98
C ILE A 603 -2.90 -21.03 4.75
N SER A 604 -2.26 -20.58 3.66
CA SER A 604 -2.97 -20.23 2.42
C SER A 604 -3.73 -21.42 1.80
N ALA A 605 -3.16 -22.63 1.84
CA ALA A 605 -3.83 -23.82 1.34
C ALA A 605 -5.11 -24.16 2.13
N TRP A 606 -5.11 -23.98 3.46
CA TRP A 606 -6.31 -24.19 4.27
C TRP A 606 -7.45 -23.22 3.91
N ALA A 607 -7.13 -21.97 3.58
CA ALA A 607 -8.11 -20.98 3.13
C ALA A 607 -8.76 -21.42 1.81
N ARG A 608 -7.94 -21.82 0.84
CA ARG A 608 -8.40 -22.34 -0.46
C ARG A 608 -9.24 -23.60 -0.27
N MET A 609 -8.85 -24.51 0.61
CA MET A 609 -9.64 -25.69 0.97
C MET A 609 -11.01 -25.32 1.57
N CYS A 610 -11.08 -24.31 2.42
CA CYS A 610 -12.35 -23.81 2.95
C CYS A 610 -13.25 -23.26 1.84
N LYS A 611 -12.69 -22.46 0.92
CA LYS A 611 -13.42 -21.93 -0.24
C LYS A 611 -13.95 -23.04 -1.15
N ILE A 612 -13.15 -24.08 -1.41
CA ILE A 612 -13.56 -25.23 -2.23
C ILE A 612 -14.68 -26.05 -1.56
N MET A 613 -14.52 -26.37 -0.29
CA MET A 613 -15.43 -27.28 0.43
C MET A 613 -16.70 -26.58 0.91
N GLY A 614 -16.63 -25.27 1.16
CA GLY A 614 -17.68 -24.48 1.81
C GLY A 614 -18.01 -25.06 3.18
N LYS A 615 -19.31 -25.28 3.45
CA LYS A 615 -19.80 -25.81 4.73
C LYS A 615 -19.20 -27.16 5.14
N ASP A 616 -18.76 -28.00 4.19
CA ASP A 616 -18.14 -29.30 4.50
C ASP A 616 -16.76 -29.16 5.17
N PHE A 617 -16.16 -27.97 5.12
CA PHE A 617 -14.91 -27.66 5.81
C PHE A 617 -15.08 -27.56 7.34
N GLN A 618 -16.29 -27.29 7.83
CA GLN A 618 -16.55 -27.00 9.25
C GLN A 618 -16.00 -28.09 10.20
N GLN A 619 -15.99 -29.35 9.77
CA GLN A 619 -15.45 -30.47 10.56
C GLN A 619 -13.94 -30.37 10.85
N TYR A 620 -13.20 -29.60 10.05
CA TYR A 620 -11.75 -29.43 10.16
C TYR A 620 -11.35 -28.19 10.96
N LEU A 621 -12.28 -27.25 11.20
CA LEU A 621 -12.00 -26.03 11.98
C LEU A 621 -11.29 -26.29 13.33
N PRO A 622 -11.69 -27.30 14.15
CA PRO A 622 -11.01 -27.55 15.42
C PRO A 622 -9.52 -27.91 15.29
N LEU A 623 -9.09 -28.38 14.12
CA LEU A 623 -7.71 -28.78 13.84
C LEU A 623 -6.89 -27.63 13.25
N VAL A 624 -7.54 -26.70 12.55
CA VAL A 624 -6.87 -25.62 11.82
C VAL A 624 -6.85 -24.31 12.60
N MET A 625 -7.88 -24.04 13.41
CA MET A 625 -8.03 -22.76 14.10
C MET A 625 -6.91 -22.47 15.10
N GLY A 626 -6.41 -23.47 15.85
CA GLY A 626 -5.38 -23.24 16.86
C GLY A 626 -4.12 -22.55 16.31
N PRO A 627 -3.49 -23.12 15.25
CA PRO A 627 -2.31 -22.49 14.63
C PRO A 627 -2.62 -21.15 13.94
N VAL A 628 -3.77 -20.99 13.29
CA VAL A 628 -4.18 -19.71 12.68
C VAL A 628 -4.33 -18.62 13.74
N LEU A 629 -4.98 -18.93 14.87
CA LEU A 629 -5.12 -18.00 16.00
C LEU A 629 -3.78 -17.66 16.64
N LYS A 630 -2.84 -18.61 16.71
CA LYS A 630 -1.47 -18.37 17.19
C LYS A 630 -0.74 -17.38 16.29
N ALA A 631 -0.75 -17.60 14.97
CA ALA A 631 -0.11 -16.73 13.99
C ALA A 631 -0.76 -15.33 13.96
N ALA A 632 -2.08 -15.24 13.93
CA ALA A 632 -2.80 -13.96 14.01
C ALA A 632 -2.53 -13.21 15.33
N SER A 633 -2.19 -13.91 16.42
CA SER A 633 -1.85 -13.33 17.72
C SER A 633 -0.35 -13.05 17.90
N LEU A 634 0.49 -13.28 16.88
CA LEU A 634 1.92 -13.02 16.94
C LEU A 634 2.17 -11.55 17.30
N LYS A 635 3.06 -11.34 18.27
CA LYS A 635 3.51 -10.02 18.68
C LYS A 635 4.91 -9.83 18.11
N PRO A 636 5.12 -8.87 17.20
CA PRO A 636 6.45 -8.61 16.68
C PRO A 636 7.36 -8.16 17.83
N GLU A 637 8.62 -8.53 17.74
CA GLU A 637 9.64 -7.98 18.61
C GLU A 637 9.91 -6.53 18.17
N VAL A 638 9.83 -5.62 19.13
CA VAL A 638 10.09 -4.19 18.89
C VAL A 638 11.17 -3.74 19.85
N ALA A 639 12.11 -2.95 19.34
CA ALA A 639 13.21 -2.42 20.11
C ALA A 639 13.37 -0.93 19.81
N LEU A 640 13.54 -0.13 20.87
CA LEU A 640 14.05 1.22 20.73
C LEU A 640 15.56 1.15 20.87
N LEU A 641 16.26 1.33 19.76
CA LEU A 641 17.70 1.25 19.68
C LEU A 641 18.28 2.66 19.59
N ASP A 642 19.44 2.86 20.21
CA ASP A 642 20.26 4.01 19.93
C ASP A 642 21.20 3.73 18.73
N ILE A 643 21.96 4.74 18.29
CA ILE A 643 22.89 4.62 17.15
C ILE A 643 23.91 3.48 17.33
N GLU A 644 24.32 3.18 18.58
CA GLU A 644 25.31 2.14 18.85
C GLU A 644 24.67 0.74 18.78
N ASP A 645 23.47 0.59 19.33
CA ASP A 645 22.74 -0.67 19.27
C ASP A 645 22.25 -0.98 17.85
N LEU A 646 21.90 0.04 17.06
CA LEU A 646 21.51 -0.12 15.65
C LEU A 646 22.63 -0.75 14.83
N ALA A 647 23.87 -0.27 14.96
CA ALA A 647 25.02 -0.79 14.21
C ALA A 647 25.35 -2.26 14.50
N HIS A 648 24.73 -2.88 15.52
CA HIS A 648 24.88 -4.30 15.84
C HIS A 648 23.77 -5.18 15.27
N VAL A 649 22.65 -4.58 14.82
CA VAL A 649 21.45 -5.29 14.36
C VAL A 649 21.04 -4.87 12.94
N GLU A 650 21.61 -3.78 12.40
CA GLU A 650 21.37 -3.28 11.04
C GLU A 650 21.67 -4.32 9.95
N ASP A 651 22.64 -5.22 10.20
CA ASP A 651 23.01 -6.31 9.28
C ASP A 651 22.07 -7.54 9.38
N ASP A 652 21.10 -7.56 10.31
CA ASP A 652 20.13 -8.65 10.44
C ASP A 652 18.93 -8.41 9.49
N PRO A 653 18.75 -9.23 8.43
CA PRO A 653 17.70 -9.01 7.43
C PRO A 653 16.29 -9.15 8.00
N ASP A 654 16.13 -9.78 9.18
CA ASP A 654 14.84 -9.88 9.85
C ASP A 654 14.42 -8.57 10.54
N TRP A 655 15.29 -7.55 10.61
CA TRP A 655 15.01 -6.29 11.29
C TRP A 655 14.89 -5.12 10.32
N GLN A 656 13.87 -4.30 10.51
CA GLN A 656 13.73 -3.01 9.85
C GLN A 656 13.71 -1.89 10.88
N PHE A 657 14.31 -0.75 10.52
CA PHE A 657 14.50 0.37 11.42
C PHE A 657 13.93 1.65 10.85
N VAL A 658 13.20 2.40 11.69
CA VAL A 658 12.74 3.75 11.39
C VAL A 658 13.41 4.71 12.37
N THR A 659 14.20 5.66 11.86
CA THR A 659 14.81 6.70 12.71
C THR A 659 13.76 7.72 13.12
N LEU A 660 13.42 7.77 14.40
CA LEU A 660 12.37 8.64 14.96
C LEU A 660 12.82 10.11 15.14
N GLY A 661 14.01 10.46 14.62
CA GLY A 661 14.72 11.66 15.04
C GLY A 661 15.45 11.44 16.38
N ASP A 662 16.18 12.45 16.84
CA ASP A 662 16.74 12.46 18.20
C ASP A 662 17.68 11.30 18.59
N GLN A 663 18.32 10.65 17.61
CA GLN A 663 19.24 9.51 17.77
C GLN A 663 18.61 8.23 18.32
N GLN A 664 17.29 8.08 18.16
CA GLN A 664 16.60 6.82 18.41
C GLN A 664 16.09 6.22 17.11
N SER A 665 16.32 4.93 16.96
CA SER A 665 15.74 4.12 15.89
C SER A 665 14.74 3.16 16.51
N PHE A 666 13.54 3.11 15.94
CA PHE A 666 12.56 2.10 16.24
C PHE A 666 12.83 0.90 15.33
N GLY A 667 13.34 -0.18 15.92
CA GLY A 667 13.52 -1.45 15.25
C GLY A 667 12.29 -2.33 15.42
N ILE A 668 11.88 -2.97 14.34
CA ILE A 668 10.88 -4.03 14.34
C ILE A 668 11.45 -5.26 13.66
N LYS A 669 11.27 -6.42 14.32
CA LYS A 669 11.51 -7.70 13.68
C LYS A 669 10.36 -8.01 12.73
N THR A 670 10.63 -7.99 11.42
CA THR A 670 9.66 -8.22 10.35
C THR A 670 9.30 -9.69 10.15
N ALA A 671 10.18 -10.61 10.60
CA ALA A 671 9.89 -12.03 10.60
C ALA A 671 8.57 -12.34 11.32
N GLY A 672 7.66 -13.06 10.66
CA GLY A 672 6.34 -13.40 11.20
C GLY A 672 5.22 -12.40 10.85
N LEU A 673 5.53 -11.22 10.31
CA LEU A 673 4.52 -10.22 9.96
C LEU A 673 3.65 -10.66 8.77
N GLU A 674 4.27 -11.26 7.75
CA GLU A 674 3.57 -11.81 6.59
C GLU A 674 2.69 -13.01 6.98
N GLU A 675 3.18 -13.87 7.87
CA GLU A 675 2.41 -14.99 8.42
C GLU A 675 1.21 -14.48 9.24
N LYS A 676 1.40 -13.40 10.00
CA LYS A 676 0.32 -12.74 10.74
C LYS A 676 -0.72 -12.15 9.80
N SER A 677 -0.29 -11.44 8.75
CA SER A 677 -1.15 -10.87 7.70
C SER A 677 -1.98 -11.96 7.04
N THR A 678 -1.32 -13.01 6.54
CA THR A 678 -1.95 -14.17 5.91
C THR A 678 -2.96 -14.84 6.86
N ALA A 679 -2.61 -15.05 8.14
CA ALA A 679 -3.52 -15.62 9.12
C ALA A 679 -4.76 -14.73 9.38
N CYS A 680 -4.63 -13.40 9.34
CA CYS A 680 -5.76 -12.48 9.45
C CYS A 680 -6.69 -12.59 8.24
N GLN A 681 -6.15 -12.61 7.03
CA GLN A 681 -6.91 -12.83 5.79
C GLN A 681 -7.64 -14.19 5.80
N MET A 682 -7.02 -15.24 6.36
CA MET A 682 -7.68 -16.53 6.53
C MET A 682 -8.91 -16.45 7.44
N LEU A 683 -8.80 -15.73 8.56
CA LEU A 683 -9.92 -15.56 9.48
C LEU A 683 -11.09 -14.84 8.78
N VAL A 684 -10.79 -13.86 7.92
CA VAL A 684 -11.78 -13.21 7.04
C VAL A 684 -12.45 -14.25 6.15
N CYS A 685 -11.67 -15.06 5.44
CA CYS A 685 -12.18 -16.11 4.56
C CYS A 685 -13.09 -17.10 5.32
N TYR A 686 -12.68 -17.57 6.50
CA TYR A 686 -13.48 -18.52 7.28
C TYR A 686 -14.80 -17.92 7.75
N ALA A 687 -14.79 -16.68 8.25
CA ALA A 687 -16.00 -16.00 8.68
C ALA A 687 -16.97 -15.80 7.51
N LYS A 688 -16.44 -15.35 6.35
CA LYS A 688 -17.21 -15.09 5.13
C LYS A 688 -17.85 -16.36 4.55
N GLU A 689 -17.07 -17.44 4.40
CA GLU A 689 -17.51 -18.66 3.71
C GLU A 689 -18.37 -19.57 4.60
N LEU A 690 -18.05 -19.67 5.89
CA LEU A 690 -18.71 -20.62 6.80
C LEU A 690 -19.92 -20.01 7.52
N LYS A 691 -19.99 -18.68 7.63
CA LYS A 691 -21.08 -17.95 8.29
C LYS A 691 -21.41 -18.54 9.67
N GLU A 692 -22.65 -19.00 9.87
CA GLU A 692 -23.11 -19.67 11.08
C GLU A 692 -22.20 -20.81 11.57
N GLY A 693 -21.48 -21.48 10.65
CA GLY A 693 -20.50 -22.53 10.99
C GLY A 693 -19.29 -22.04 11.77
N PHE A 694 -18.99 -20.74 11.73
CA PHE A 694 -17.85 -20.10 12.40
C PHE A 694 -18.19 -19.55 13.79
N VAL A 695 -19.45 -19.60 14.22
CA VAL A 695 -19.97 -19.00 15.47
C VAL A 695 -19.26 -19.48 16.75
N ALA A 696 -18.58 -20.63 16.71
CA ALA A 696 -17.83 -21.13 17.87
C ALA A 696 -16.59 -20.27 18.17
N TYR A 697 -16.04 -19.60 17.17
CA TYR A 697 -14.76 -18.88 17.22
C TYR A 697 -14.93 -17.34 17.23
N THR A 698 -16.15 -16.84 16.99
CA THR A 698 -16.40 -15.40 16.84
C THR A 698 -15.88 -14.56 17.99
N GLU A 699 -16.08 -15.00 19.24
CA GLU A 699 -15.62 -14.24 20.43
C GLU A 699 -14.09 -14.12 20.50
N GLU A 700 -13.39 -15.24 20.28
CA GLU A 700 -11.94 -15.29 20.32
C GLU A 700 -11.33 -14.45 19.18
N VAL A 701 -11.89 -14.59 17.98
CA VAL A 701 -11.44 -13.83 16.81
C VAL A 701 -11.70 -12.34 16.97
N VAL A 702 -12.84 -11.92 17.52
CA VAL A 702 -13.10 -10.51 17.83
C VAL A 702 -12.06 -9.94 18.80
N ASN A 703 -11.69 -10.71 19.83
CA ASN A 703 -10.69 -10.28 20.81
C ASN A 703 -9.28 -10.13 20.21
N ILE A 704 -8.98 -10.86 19.13
CA ILE A 704 -7.72 -10.74 18.38
C ILE A 704 -7.79 -9.58 17.38
N MET A 705 -8.83 -9.52 16.55
CA MET A 705 -8.89 -8.62 15.40
C MET A 705 -9.14 -7.16 15.81
N VAL A 706 -9.93 -6.88 16.86
CA VAL A 706 -10.21 -5.49 17.26
C VAL A 706 -8.95 -4.72 17.68
N PRO A 707 -8.01 -5.27 18.49
CA PRO A 707 -6.71 -4.63 18.71
C PRO A 707 -5.87 -4.41 17.45
N LEU A 708 -6.00 -5.29 16.44
CA LEU A 708 -5.22 -5.22 15.21
C LEU A 708 -5.61 -4.08 14.27
N LEU A 709 -6.77 -3.45 14.48
CA LEU A 709 -7.13 -2.19 13.80
C LEU A 709 -6.11 -1.06 14.00
N LYS A 710 -5.26 -1.14 15.03
CA LYS A 710 -4.20 -0.17 15.35
C LYS A 710 -2.80 -0.80 15.30
N PHE A 711 -2.66 -1.88 14.53
CA PHE A 711 -1.37 -2.53 14.30
C PHE A 711 -0.64 -1.81 13.16
N TYR A 712 -0.05 -0.64 13.46
CA TYR A 712 0.57 0.24 12.46
C TYR A 712 1.82 -0.32 11.78
N PHE A 713 2.23 -1.55 12.13
CA PHE A 713 3.38 -2.22 11.53
C PHE A 713 3.07 -2.89 10.19
N HIS A 714 1.78 -3.06 9.85
CA HIS A 714 1.39 -3.73 8.61
C HIS A 714 0.00 -3.26 8.16
N GLU A 715 -0.13 -2.80 6.91
CA GLU A 715 -1.39 -2.31 6.34
C GLU A 715 -2.43 -3.42 6.18
N GLU A 716 -2.10 -4.52 5.49
CA GLU A 716 -3.02 -5.66 5.28
C GLU A 716 -3.58 -6.28 6.56
N VAL A 717 -2.81 -6.28 7.66
CA VAL A 717 -3.31 -6.74 8.98
C VAL A 717 -4.45 -5.84 9.46
N ARG A 718 -4.32 -4.52 9.31
CA ARG A 718 -5.37 -3.54 9.69
C ARG A 718 -6.57 -3.63 8.77
N THR A 719 -6.35 -3.73 7.45
CA THR A 719 -7.38 -3.96 6.44
C THR A 719 -8.19 -5.22 6.75
N SER A 720 -7.51 -6.36 6.97
CA SER A 720 -8.16 -7.62 7.35
C SER A 720 -8.90 -7.53 8.69
N ALA A 721 -8.32 -6.82 9.66
CA ALA A 721 -8.94 -6.58 10.97
C ALA A 721 -10.25 -5.79 10.87
N ALA A 722 -10.38 -4.88 9.90
CA ALA A 722 -11.60 -4.17 9.62
C ALA A 722 -12.57 -5.00 8.77
N GLU A 723 -12.10 -5.63 7.69
CA GLU A 723 -12.94 -6.40 6.76
C GLU A 723 -13.71 -7.52 7.47
N ILE A 724 -13.08 -8.19 8.46
CA ILE A 724 -13.69 -9.32 9.16
C ILE A 724 -14.89 -8.93 10.05
N LEU A 725 -14.93 -7.71 10.60
CA LEU A 725 -15.88 -7.32 11.64
C LEU A 725 -17.35 -7.52 11.24
N PRO A 726 -17.82 -7.05 10.06
CA PRO A 726 -19.19 -7.29 9.63
C PRO A 726 -19.49 -8.78 9.47
N TYR A 727 -18.54 -9.59 9.00
CA TYR A 727 -18.73 -11.04 8.90
C TYR A 727 -18.84 -11.71 10.27
N LEU A 728 -18.07 -11.28 11.27
CA LEU A 728 -18.21 -11.79 12.65
C LEU A 728 -19.56 -11.43 13.25
N VAL A 729 -20.05 -10.21 12.96
CA VAL A 729 -21.41 -9.78 13.33
C VAL A 729 -22.46 -10.68 12.68
N GLU A 730 -22.35 -10.95 11.37
CA GLU A 730 -23.25 -11.87 10.65
C GLU A 730 -23.21 -13.29 11.25
N CYS A 731 -22.02 -13.85 11.50
CA CYS A 731 -21.84 -15.16 12.12
C CYS A 731 -22.50 -15.24 13.50
N ALA A 732 -22.41 -14.17 14.29
CA ALA A 732 -22.93 -14.09 15.65
C ALA A 732 -24.46 -14.00 15.74
N GLN A 733 -25.17 -13.65 14.66
CA GLN A 733 -26.63 -13.47 14.64
C GLN A 733 -27.39 -14.71 15.13
N ILE A 734 -26.89 -15.92 14.85
CA ILE A 734 -27.51 -17.18 15.28
C ILE A 734 -27.55 -17.35 16.81
N ARG A 735 -26.69 -16.66 17.57
CA ARG A 735 -26.71 -16.65 19.05
C ARG A 735 -27.71 -15.67 19.64
N GLY A 736 -28.35 -14.84 18.81
CA GLY A 736 -29.37 -13.87 19.20
C GLY A 736 -28.82 -12.48 19.54
N GLU A 737 -29.74 -11.51 19.58
CA GLU A 737 -29.45 -10.07 19.68
C GLU A 737 -28.59 -9.68 20.88
N GLN A 738 -28.73 -10.35 22.03
CA GLN A 738 -27.95 -10.03 23.23
C GLN A 738 -26.45 -10.30 23.03
N TYR A 739 -26.12 -11.42 22.39
CA TYR A 739 -24.72 -11.79 22.12
C TYR A 739 -24.10 -10.83 21.10
N VAL A 740 -24.84 -10.55 20.02
CA VAL A 740 -24.44 -9.56 19.00
C VAL A 740 -24.24 -8.18 19.61
N GLY A 741 -25.15 -7.73 20.48
CA GLY A 741 -25.04 -6.43 21.15
C GLY A 741 -23.82 -6.33 22.07
N GLN A 742 -23.48 -7.40 22.81
CA GLN A 742 -22.27 -7.43 23.64
C GLN A 742 -21.00 -7.32 22.80
N MET A 743 -20.94 -8.07 21.70
CA MET A 743 -19.82 -8.05 20.77
C MET A 743 -19.68 -6.69 20.10
N TRP A 744 -20.78 -6.10 19.63
CA TRP A 744 -20.78 -4.78 19.01
C TRP A 744 -20.37 -3.65 19.97
N ASN A 745 -20.77 -3.74 21.25
CA ASN A 745 -20.34 -2.78 22.27
C ASN A 745 -18.82 -2.76 22.49
N TYR A 746 -18.11 -3.86 22.16
CA TYR A 746 -16.66 -3.91 22.17
C TYR A 746 -16.05 -3.41 20.83
N ILE A 747 -16.64 -3.81 19.70
CA ILE A 747 -16.15 -3.45 18.36
C ILE A 747 -16.29 -1.96 18.08
N CYS A 748 -17.50 -1.40 18.22
CA CYS A 748 -17.83 -0.06 17.77
C CYS A 748 -16.90 1.06 18.29
N PRO A 749 -16.65 1.20 19.61
CA PRO A 749 -15.78 2.27 20.09
C PRO A 749 -14.33 2.12 19.63
N ASN A 750 -13.83 0.89 19.46
CA ASN A 750 -12.48 0.64 18.98
C ASN A 750 -12.35 0.92 17.49
N LEU A 751 -13.36 0.56 16.69
CA LEU A 751 -13.40 0.87 15.26
C LEU A 751 -13.49 2.39 15.01
N LEU A 752 -14.35 3.09 15.75
CA LEU A 752 -14.40 4.56 15.69
C LEU A 752 -13.06 5.19 16.06
N LYS A 753 -12.42 4.67 17.13
CA LYS A 753 -11.11 5.19 17.51
C LYS A 753 -10.06 4.92 16.43
N ALA A 754 -10.08 3.75 15.79
CA ALA A 754 -9.17 3.41 14.70
C ALA A 754 -9.36 4.37 13.51
N ILE A 755 -10.59 4.63 13.07
CA ILE A 755 -10.89 5.61 12.01
C ILE A 755 -10.37 7.02 12.36
N GLU A 756 -10.44 7.42 13.62
CA GLU A 756 -10.02 8.75 14.07
C GLU A 756 -8.50 8.99 13.92
N VAL A 757 -7.69 7.94 14.12
CA VAL A 757 -6.23 8.02 14.25
C VAL A 757 -5.47 7.28 13.15
N GLU A 758 -6.17 6.70 12.16
CA GLU A 758 -5.58 5.96 11.05
C GLU A 758 -4.69 6.89 10.19
N PRO A 759 -3.36 6.65 10.12
CA PRO A 759 -2.45 7.49 9.34
C PRO A 759 -2.52 7.25 7.83
N GLU A 760 -2.83 6.04 7.38
CA GLU A 760 -2.74 5.65 5.97
C GLU A 760 -4.06 5.89 5.24
N LEU A 761 -3.99 6.66 4.13
CA LEU A 761 -5.15 7.03 3.32
C LEU A 761 -5.72 5.83 2.54
N SER A 762 -4.93 4.78 2.32
CA SER A 762 -5.35 3.51 1.72
C SER A 762 -6.16 2.63 2.68
N VAL A 763 -5.86 2.66 3.99
CA VAL A 763 -6.48 1.79 5.01
C VAL A 763 -7.74 2.43 5.61
N LEU A 764 -7.76 3.76 5.76
CA LEU A 764 -8.89 4.50 6.31
C LEU A 764 -10.24 4.18 5.61
N PRO A 765 -10.33 4.14 4.27
CA PRO A 765 -11.53 3.71 3.55
C PRO A 765 -12.08 2.35 4.01
N GLU A 766 -11.22 1.37 4.25
CA GLU A 766 -11.61 0.01 4.63
C GLU A 766 -12.19 -0.03 6.04
N HIS A 767 -11.64 0.76 6.97
CA HIS A 767 -12.22 0.95 8.30
C HIS A 767 -13.62 1.58 8.24
N MET A 768 -13.79 2.59 7.38
CA MET A 768 -15.08 3.27 7.19
C MET A 768 -16.13 2.37 6.53
N ALA A 769 -15.73 1.59 5.51
CA ALA A 769 -16.59 0.62 4.84
C ALA A 769 -17.05 -0.48 5.82
N SER A 770 -16.14 -0.97 6.66
CA SER A 770 -16.46 -1.92 7.73
C SER A 770 -17.50 -1.36 8.71
N LEU A 771 -17.34 -0.10 9.14
CA LEU A 771 -18.30 0.57 10.01
C LEU A 771 -19.67 0.69 9.34
N ALA A 772 -19.74 1.18 8.10
CA ALA A 772 -20.97 1.34 7.34
C ALA A 772 -21.73 0.01 7.25
N ARG A 773 -21.04 -1.07 6.86
CA ARG A 773 -21.62 -2.41 6.75
C ARG A 773 -22.10 -2.96 8.10
N CYS A 774 -21.37 -2.72 9.20
CA CYS A 774 -21.83 -3.11 10.53
C CYS A 774 -23.08 -2.35 10.95
N VAL A 775 -23.17 -1.06 10.65
CA VAL A 775 -24.36 -0.24 10.93
C VAL A 775 -25.56 -0.77 10.15
N GLU A 776 -25.42 -1.07 8.86
CA GLU A 776 -26.48 -1.66 8.03
C GLU A 776 -26.97 -3.01 8.58
N LEU A 777 -26.04 -3.91 8.93
CA LEU A 777 -26.37 -5.24 9.45
C LEU A 777 -27.11 -5.19 10.78
N LEU A 778 -26.74 -4.26 11.67
CA LEU A 778 -27.32 -4.14 13.01
C LEU A 778 -28.57 -3.26 13.05
N GLY A 779 -28.70 -2.35 12.09
CA GLY A 779 -29.84 -1.47 11.95
C GLY A 779 -29.98 -0.46 13.10
N LYS A 780 -31.21 0.01 13.27
CA LYS A 780 -31.54 1.09 14.20
C LYS A 780 -31.20 0.75 15.66
N GLY A 781 -30.51 1.68 16.33
CA GLY A 781 -30.16 1.56 17.75
C GLY A 781 -28.83 0.85 18.02
N CYS A 782 -28.07 0.53 16.97
CA CYS A 782 -26.73 -0.04 17.09
C CYS A 782 -25.70 0.97 17.63
N LEU A 783 -25.91 2.28 17.45
CA LEU A 783 -25.01 3.32 17.93
C LEU A 783 -25.56 3.99 19.20
N SER A 784 -24.72 4.08 20.23
CA SER A 784 -25.00 4.88 21.43
C SER A 784 -24.89 6.38 21.10
N ASN A 785 -25.47 7.25 21.94
CA ASN A 785 -25.32 8.70 21.76
C ASN A 785 -23.86 9.16 21.78
N GLU A 786 -23.01 8.49 22.58
CA GLU A 786 -21.57 8.76 22.64
C GLU A 786 -20.88 8.40 21.32
N ASN A 787 -21.16 7.19 20.80
CA ASN A 787 -20.58 6.71 19.55
C ASN A 787 -21.03 7.55 18.35
N ILE A 788 -22.31 7.97 18.31
CA ILE A 788 -22.80 8.89 17.27
C ILE A 788 -22.05 10.22 17.34
N ASN A 789 -21.88 10.81 18.53
CA ASN A 789 -21.16 12.08 18.65
C ASN A 789 -19.70 11.97 18.22
N GLN A 790 -19.02 10.88 18.59
CA GLN A 790 -17.65 10.61 18.13
C GLN A 790 -17.61 10.45 16.61
N LEU A 791 -18.56 9.70 16.02
CA LEU A 791 -18.65 9.54 14.56
C LEU A 791 -18.86 10.89 13.85
N LEU A 792 -19.72 11.77 14.37
CA LEU A 792 -19.90 13.10 13.79
C LEU A 792 -18.61 13.94 13.84
N GLN A 793 -17.83 13.85 14.91
CA GLN A 793 -16.53 14.53 15.01
C GLN A 793 -15.53 13.99 13.99
N ILE A 794 -15.50 12.67 13.79
CA ILE A 794 -14.66 12.02 12.78
C ILE A 794 -15.06 12.50 11.38
N LEU A 795 -16.35 12.47 11.04
CA LEU A 795 -16.84 12.90 9.73
C LEU A 795 -16.57 14.40 9.48
N ASP A 796 -16.73 15.25 10.50
CA ASP A 796 -16.38 16.68 10.42
C ASP A 796 -14.88 16.89 10.18
N LYS A 797 -14.01 16.13 10.86
CA LYS A 797 -12.56 16.14 10.64
C LYS A 797 -12.23 15.73 9.21
N GLN A 798 -12.74 14.59 8.75
CA GLN A 798 -12.44 14.05 7.42
C GLN A 798 -12.87 15.00 6.29
N LEU A 799 -14.06 15.61 6.42
CA LEU A 799 -14.54 16.60 5.45
C LEU A 799 -13.68 17.87 5.43
N LYS A 800 -13.20 18.33 6.60
CA LYS A 800 -12.28 19.48 6.67
C LYS A 800 -10.93 19.16 6.04
N GLU A 801 -10.39 17.97 6.29
CA GLU A 801 -9.13 17.53 5.72
C GLU A 801 -9.24 17.39 4.20
N HIS A 802 -10.34 16.83 3.67
CA HIS A 802 -10.63 16.80 2.23
C HIS A 802 -10.56 18.21 1.61
N PHE A 803 -11.21 19.19 2.22
CA PHE A 803 -11.14 20.58 1.74
C PHE A 803 -9.73 21.18 1.83
N SER A 804 -8.98 20.87 2.90
CA SER A 804 -7.60 21.35 3.08
C SER A 804 -6.66 20.75 2.05
N ARG A 805 -6.69 19.41 1.86
CA ARG A 805 -5.86 18.70 0.89
C ARG A 805 -6.06 19.25 -0.51
N GLN A 806 -7.30 19.56 -0.87
CA GLN A 806 -7.58 20.20 -2.15
C GLN A 806 -6.98 21.61 -2.28
N GLU A 807 -7.04 22.44 -1.23
CA GLU A 807 -6.39 23.75 -1.21
C GLU A 807 -4.86 23.60 -1.35
N ASP A 808 -4.27 22.60 -0.68
CA ASP A 808 -2.85 22.26 -0.79
C ASP A 808 -2.48 21.84 -2.22
N ARG A 809 -3.29 20.99 -2.87
CA ARG A 809 -3.12 20.62 -4.29
C ARG A 809 -3.18 21.86 -5.20
N GLN A 810 -4.02 22.86 -4.90
CA GLN A 810 -4.08 24.11 -5.66
C GLN A 810 -2.86 25.01 -5.44
N GLU A 811 -2.30 25.04 -4.23
CA GLU A 811 -1.04 25.74 -3.95
C GLU A 811 0.17 25.05 -4.59
N LYS A 812 0.23 23.71 -4.58
CA LYS A 812 1.25 22.93 -5.29
C LYS A 812 1.27 23.25 -6.80
N ARG A 813 0.11 23.46 -7.43
CA ARG A 813 0.00 23.91 -8.84
C ARG A 813 0.56 25.31 -9.11
N LYS A 814 0.76 26.13 -8.08
CA LYS A 814 1.37 27.47 -8.18
C LYS A 814 2.86 27.46 -7.92
N ASP A 815 3.42 26.34 -7.44
CA ASP A 815 4.86 26.22 -7.23
C ASP A 815 5.60 26.38 -8.56
N GLU A 816 6.78 27.00 -8.53
CA GLU A 816 7.58 27.21 -9.71
C GLU A 816 8.11 25.90 -10.33
N ASP A 817 8.12 24.79 -9.57
CA ASP A 817 8.41 23.44 -10.03
C ASP A 817 7.20 22.66 -10.53
N TYR A 818 6.02 23.28 -10.64
CA TYR A 818 4.88 22.63 -11.28
C TYR A 818 5.18 22.26 -12.74
N ASP A 819 4.97 21.00 -13.08
CA ASP A 819 5.04 20.44 -14.44
C ASP A 819 3.99 19.34 -14.64
N ASP A 820 3.91 18.78 -15.85
CA ASP A 820 2.88 17.80 -16.21
C ASP A 820 2.94 16.53 -15.36
N ILE A 821 4.12 16.11 -14.89
CA ILE A 821 4.27 14.89 -14.06
C ILE A 821 3.84 15.19 -12.62
N VAL A 822 4.12 16.40 -12.11
CA VAL A 822 3.54 16.85 -10.84
C VAL A 822 2.02 16.87 -10.93
N GLU A 823 1.43 17.29 -12.05
CA GLU A 823 -0.03 17.22 -12.22
C GLU A 823 -0.55 15.77 -12.18
N GLU A 824 0.15 14.81 -12.79
CA GLU A 824 -0.21 13.38 -12.71
C GLU A 824 -0.25 12.91 -11.23
N THR A 825 0.78 13.19 -10.43
CA THR A 825 0.76 12.87 -8.98
C THR A 825 -0.35 13.58 -8.21
N LEU A 826 -0.65 14.84 -8.54
CA LEU A 826 -1.74 15.58 -7.91
C LEU A 826 -3.13 15.03 -8.26
N LEU A 827 -3.27 14.34 -9.39
CA LEU A 827 -4.49 13.64 -9.77
C LEU A 827 -4.61 12.34 -8.97
N ASP A 828 -3.53 11.58 -8.79
CA ASP A 828 -3.53 10.39 -7.93
C ASP A 828 -3.88 10.75 -6.48
N GLU A 829 -3.30 11.83 -5.94
CA GLU A 829 -3.66 12.39 -4.62
C GLU A 829 -5.15 12.84 -4.56
N ASP A 830 -5.74 13.25 -5.69
CA ASP A 830 -7.17 13.61 -5.76
C ASP A 830 -8.05 12.36 -5.76
N ASP A 831 -7.66 11.32 -6.49
CA ASP A 831 -8.38 10.06 -6.59
C ASP A 831 -8.45 9.32 -5.24
N GLU A 832 -7.35 9.29 -4.48
CA GLU A 832 -7.32 8.74 -3.10
C GLU A 832 -8.26 9.52 -2.16
N ASP A 833 -8.23 10.86 -2.23
CA ASP A 833 -9.06 11.74 -1.41
C ASP A 833 -10.55 11.61 -1.77
N VAL A 834 -10.86 11.42 -3.06
CA VAL A 834 -12.21 11.12 -3.55
C VAL A 834 -12.67 9.73 -3.11
N TYR A 835 -11.77 8.74 -3.06
CA TYR A 835 -12.10 7.42 -2.52
C TYR A 835 -12.49 7.49 -1.04
N ILE A 836 -11.78 8.29 -0.22
CA ILE A 836 -12.17 8.55 1.17
C ILE A 836 -13.54 9.24 1.23
N LEU A 837 -13.78 10.24 0.37
CA LEU A 837 -15.08 10.91 0.29
C LEU A 837 -16.22 9.93 -0.07
N SER A 838 -15.96 8.94 -0.92
CA SER A 838 -16.94 7.87 -1.21
C SER A 838 -17.31 7.08 0.05
N LYS A 839 -16.33 6.82 0.93
CA LYS A 839 -16.57 6.09 2.18
C LYS A 839 -17.21 6.93 3.26
N VAL A 840 -16.98 8.25 3.25
CA VAL A 840 -17.81 9.20 3.99
C VAL A 840 -19.27 9.06 3.54
N ALA A 841 -19.51 8.96 2.24
CA ALA A 841 -20.86 8.74 1.71
C ALA A 841 -21.45 7.39 2.12
N ASP A 842 -20.70 6.28 2.04
CA ASP A 842 -21.16 4.96 2.51
C ASP A 842 -21.60 4.98 3.98
N VAL A 843 -20.82 5.65 4.85
CA VAL A 843 -21.19 5.79 6.27
C VAL A 843 -22.47 6.61 6.43
N ILE A 844 -22.62 7.73 5.72
CA ILE A 844 -23.84 8.54 5.78
C ILE A 844 -25.05 7.78 5.22
N HIS A 845 -24.88 7.05 4.11
CA HIS A 845 -25.88 6.16 3.52
C HIS A 845 -26.38 5.16 4.56
N SER A 846 -25.47 4.43 5.23
CA SER A 846 -25.82 3.46 6.26
C SER A 846 -26.63 4.09 7.41
N LEU A 847 -26.31 5.32 7.81
CA LEU A 847 -27.02 6.05 8.86
C LEU A 847 -28.42 6.45 8.42
N PHE A 848 -28.58 6.95 7.20
CA PHE A 848 -29.89 7.26 6.63
C PHE A 848 -30.74 6.01 6.41
N GLY A 849 -30.19 4.95 5.81
CA GLY A 849 -30.89 3.69 5.58
C GLY A 849 -31.45 3.07 6.87
N THR A 850 -30.71 3.18 7.98
CA THR A 850 -31.08 2.59 9.27
C THR A 850 -31.91 3.52 10.18
N HIS A 851 -31.58 4.81 10.25
CA HIS A 851 -32.20 5.77 11.17
C HIS A 851 -33.21 6.71 10.52
N LYS A 852 -33.22 6.80 9.18
CA LYS A 852 -34.15 7.59 8.37
C LYS A 852 -34.23 9.06 8.84
N GLU A 853 -35.43 9.63 8.93
CA GLU A 853 -35.64 11.02 9.35
C GLU A 853 -35.15 11.32 10.77
N GLN A 854 -34.88 10.30 11.60
CA GLN A 854 -34.37 10.48 12.96
C GLN A 854 -32.89 10.90 12.99
N PHE A 855 -32.16 10.70 11.89
CA PHE A 855 -30.79 11.15 11.76
C PHE A 855 -30.67 12.65 11.49
N PHE A 856 -31.75 13.32 11.09
CA PHE A 856 -31.73 14.73 10.67
C PHE A 856 -31.09 15.70 11.68
N PRO A 857 -31.36 15.64 13.00
CA PRO A 857 -30.73 16.54 13.96
C PRO A 857 -29.21 16.35 14.06
N MET A 858 -28.71 15.14 13.79
CA MET A 858 -27.29 14.84 13.76
C MET A 858 -26.67 15.32 12.44
N PHE A 859 -27.34 15.06 11.32
CA PHE A 859 -26.94 15.53 10.00
C PHE A 859 -26.85 17.07 9.91
N ASP A 860 -27.71 17.80 10.62
CA ASP A 860 -27.67 19.28 10.71
C ASP A 860 -26.28 19.83 11.10
N GLN A 861 -25.48 19.06 11.86
CA GLN A 861 -24.14 19.46 12.29
C GLN A 861 -23.09 19.40 11.16
N LEU A 862 -23.29 18.51 10.18
CA LEU A 862 -22.41 18.31 9.03
C LEU A 862 -22.89 19.06 7.78
N LEU A 863 -24.12 19.60 7.83
CA LEU A 863 -24.78 20.30 6.73
C LEU A 863 -23.89 21.31 5.97
N PRO A 864 -23.08 22.17 6.62
CA PRO A 864 -22.26 23.13 5.89
C PRO A 864 -21.28 22.51 4.89
N HIS A 865 -20.76 21.32 5.20
CA HIS A 865 -19.81 20.61 4.34
C HIS A 865 -20.48 20.09 3.08
N PHE A 866 -21.64 19.44 3.20
CA PHE A 866 -22.39 18.91 2.06
C PHE A 866 -22.97 20.01 1.15
N VAL A 867 -23.28 21.18 1.73
CA VAL A 867 -23.59 22.38 0.92
C VAL A 867 -22.35 22.86 0.17
N LYS A 868 -21.18 22.86 0.81
CA LYS A 868 -19.92 23.27 0.19
C LYS A 868 -19.55 22.36 -1.00
N LEU A 869 -19.74 21.04 -0.89
CA LEU A 869 -19.49 20.07 -1.97
C LEU A 869 -20.27 20.39 -3.27
N LEU A 870 -21.51 20.88 -3.14
CA LEU A 870 -22.32 21.26 -4.31
C LEU A 870 -21.98 22.63 -4.91
N GLY A 871 -20.98 23.33 -4.38
CA GLY A 871 -20.59 24.65 -4.87
C GLY A 871 -20.24 24.64 -6.37
N PRO A 872 -20.53 25.72 -7.11
CA PRO A 872 -20.28 25.76 -8.56
C PRO A 872 -18.79 25.65 -8.91
N ASP A 873 -17.92 26.17 -8.04
CA ASP A 873 -16.46 26.17 -8.19
C ASP A 873 -15.80 24.87 -7.69
N ARG A 874 -16.59 23.90 -7.21
CA ARG A 874 -16.09 22.59 -6.79
C ARG A 874 -15.79 21.71 -8.01
N PRO A 875 -14.82 20.77 -7.90
CA PRO A 875 -14.57 19.77 -8.93
C PRO A 875 -15.79 18.84 -9.06
N TRP A 876 -15.81 18.05 -10.12
CA TRP A 876 -16.95 17.18 -10.40
C TRP A 876 -17.14 16.03 -9.40
N PRO A 877 -16.10 15.42 -8.79
CA PRO A 877 -16.30 14.33 -7.81
C PRO A 877 -17.02 14.84 -6.56
N ASP A 878 -16.68 16.04 -6.07
CA ASP A 878 -17.41 16.69 -4.99
C ASP A 878 -18.89 16.87 -5.31
N LYS A 879 -19.20 17.29 -6.54
CA LYS A 879 -20.60 17.49 -6.97
C LYS A 879 -21.33 16.16 -7.02
N GLN A 880 -20.69 15.11 -7.55
CA GLN A 880 -21.23 13.76 -7.59
C GLN A 880 -21.52 13.26 -6.17
N TRP A 881 -20.50 13.17 -5.31
CA TRP A 881 -20.67 12.63 -3.95
C TRP A 881 -21.55 13.52 -3.09
N GLY A 882 -21.48 14.84 -3.26
CA GLY A 882 -22.41 15.77 -2.66
C GLY A 882 -23.86 15.45 -3.04
N LEU A 883 -24.15 15.18 -4.32
CA LEU A 883 -25.48 14.77 -4.79
C LEU A 883 -25.89 13.41 -4.19
N CYS A 884 -25.02 12.41 -4.18
CA CYS A 884 -25.32 11.09 -3.60
C CYS A 884 -25.80 11.20 -2.14
N ILE A 885 -25.17 12.06 -1.32
CA ILE A 885 -25.64 12.32 0.06
C ILE A 885 -27.07 12.90 0.09
N TRP A 886 -27.39 13.81 -0.83
CA TRP A 886 -28.72 14.39 -0.91
C TRP A 886 -29.76 13.41 -1.46
N ASP A 887 -29.32 12.47 -2.29
CA ASP A 887 -30.15 11.37 -2.78
C ASP A 887 -30.56 10.46 -1.62
N ASP A 888 -29.63 10.15 -0.69
CA ASP A 888 -29.94 9.42 0.55
C ASP A 888 -30.95 10.17 1.45
N VAL A 889 -30.80 11.50 1.54
CA VAL A 889 -31.76 12.35 2.28
C VAL A 889 -33.16 12.27 1.66
N LEU A 890 -33.25 12.22 0.33
CA LEU A 890 -34.53 12.10 -0.40
C LEU A 890 -35.13 10.70 -0.24
N GLU A 891 -34.33 9.66 -0.46
CA GLU A 891 -34.74 8.27 -0.45
C GLU A 891 -35.18 7.81 0.95
N HIS A 892 -34.35 8.05 1.96
CA HIS A 892 -34.59 7.56 3.32
C HIS A 892 -35.31 8.56 4.21
N GLY A 893 -35.20 9.86 3.93
CA GLY A 893 -35.94 10.92 4.62
C GLY A 893 -37.37 11.14 4.09
N GLY A 894 -37.62 10.72 2.84
CA GLY A 894 -38.94 10.79 2.20
C GLY A 894 -39.53 12.20 2.22
N PRO A 895 -40.81 12.40 2.60
CA PRO A 895 -41.44 13.72 2.61
C PRO A 895 -40.82 14.72 3.61
N HIS A 896 -40.06 14.26 4.60
CA HIS A 896 -39.39 15.15 5.55
C HIS A 896 -38.16 15.84 4.95
N SER A 897 -37.61 15.31 3.84
CA SER A 897 -36.49 15.89 3.09
C SER A 897 -36.75 17.35 2.66
N VAL A 898 -38.02 17.74 2.55
CA VAL A 898 -38.47 19.12 2.24
C VAL A 898 -37.86 20.16 3.17
N LYS A 899 -37.46 19.75 4.39
CA LYS A 899 -36.68 20.58 5.32
C LYS A 899 -35.41 21.16 4.67
N TYR A 900 -34.75 20.40 3.80
CA TYR A 900 -33.45 20.74 3.23
C TYR A 900 -33.50 21.15 1.76
N GLN A 901 -34.69 21.25 1.16
CA GLN A 901 -34.85 21.49 -0.28
C GLN A 901 -34.09 22.73 -0.79
N GLU A 902 -33.89 23.75 0.05
CA GLU A 902 -33.16 24.97 -0.34
C GLU A 902 -31.67 24.74 -0.61
N PHE A 903 -31.09 23.66 -0.08
CA PHE A 903 -29.66 23.35 -0.18
C PHE A 903 -29.30 22.54 -1.43
N PHE A 904 -30.20 21.67 -1.89
CA PHE A 904 -29.89 20.73 -2.97
C PHE A 904 -30.74 20.89 -4.23
N LEU A 905 -31.99 21.38 -4.12
CA LEU A 905 -32.96 21.25 -5.21
C LEU A 905 -32.55 22.00 -6.48
N GLN A 906 -31.99 23.21 -6.34
CA GLN A 906 -31.49 23.98 -7.49
C GLN A 906 -30.27 23.33 -8.14
N ASN A 907 -29.37 22.77 -7.33
CA ASN A 907 -28.21 22.05 -7.82
C ASN A 907 -28.62 20.78 -8.56
N LEU A 908 -29.55 20.00 -7.99
CA LEU A 908 -30.12 18.81 -8.63
C LEU A 908 -30.72 19.12 -10.02
N LEU A 909 -31.50 20.20 -10.12
CA LEU A 909 -32.09 20.67 -11.39
C LEU A 909 -31.06 21.16 -12.41
N SER A 910 -29.93 21.70 -11.95
CA SER A 910 -28.86 22.19 -12.82
C SER A 910 -27.95 21.05 -13.28
N TYR A 911 -27.56 20.18 -12.34
CA TYR A 911 -26.54 19.15 -12.52
C TYR A 911 -27.03 17.92 -13.30
N VAL A 912 -28.34 17.72 -13.46
CA VAL A 912 -28.87 16.73 -14.41
C VAL A 912 -28.42 17.02 -15.86
N CYS A 913 -28.03 18.26 -16.17
CA CYS A 913 -27.46 18.65 -17.46
C CYS A 913 -25.96 19.01 -17.35
N ASP A 914 -25.25 18.53 -16.33
CA ASP A 914 -23.81 18.76 -16.18
C ASP A 914 -23.02 18.13 -17.35
N LYS A 915 -21.78 18.58 -17.56
CA LYS A 915 -20.90 18.02 -18.57
C LYS A 915 -20.40 16.64 -18.19
N GLN A 916 -20.21 16.38 -16.89
CA GLN A 916 -19.69 15.10 -16.41
C GLN A 916 -20.81 14.06 -16.26
N PRO A 917 -20.67 12.86 -16.87
CA PRO A 917 -21.67 11.79 -16.78
C PRO A 917 -22.03 11.38 -15.36
N GLU A 918 -21.06 11.27 -14.47
CA GLU A 918 -21.22 10.83 -13.08
C GLU A 918 -22.07 11.82 -12.28
N VAL A 919 -21.89 13.12 -12.51
CA VAL A 919 -22.70 14.18 -11.92
C VAL A 919 -24.13 14.13 -12.46
N ARG A 920 -24.30 13.87 -13.76
CA ARG A 920 -25.64 13.68 -14.35
C ARG A 920 -26.34 12.44 -13.81
N GLN A 921 -25.60 11.34 -13.61
CA GLN A 921 -26.11 10.09 -13.06
C GLN A 921 -26.66 10.30 -11.64
N ALA A 922 -25.85 10.88 -10.74
CA ALA A 922 -26.30 11.20 -9.38
C ALA A 922 -27.52 12.13 -9.40
N ALA A 923 -27.49 13.20 -10.21
CA ALA A 923 -28.63 14.11 -10.30
C ALA A 923 -29.91 13.44 -10.85
N ALA A 924 -29.78 12.55 -11.84
CA ALA A 924 -30.90 11.79 -12.37
C ALA A 924 -31.47 10.81 -11.33
N TYR A 925 -30.61 10.10 -10.62
CA TYR A 925 -30.99 9.21 -9.52
C TYR A 925 -31.77 9.98 -8.45
N GLY A 926 -31.22 11.11 -7.97
CA GLY A 926 -31.87 12.03 -7.04
C GLY A 926 -33.26 12.48 -7.46
N ILE A 927 -33.45 12.83 -8.73
CA ILE A 927 -34.78 13.18 -9.27
C ILE A 927 -35.73 11.98 -9.23
N GLY A 928 -35.23 10.78 -9.56
CA GLY A 928 -35.97 9.53 -9.49
C GLY A 928 -36.46 9.22 -8.07
N VAL A 929 -35.56 9.26 -7.08
CA VAL A 929 -35.91 9.00 -5.67
C VAL A 929 -36.75 10.12 -5.07
N MET A 930 -36.57 11.38 -5.50
CA MET A 930 -37.46 12.49 -5.14
C MET A 930 -38.90 12.21 -5.58
N ALA A 931 -39.10 11.65 -6.77
CA ALA A 931 -40.42 11.28 -7.24
C ALA A 931 -41.01 10.07 -6.49
N GLN A 932 -40.18 9.08 -6.18
CA GLN A 932 -40.60 7.84 -5.54
C GLN A 932 -40.89 7.99 -4.04
N PHE A 933 -40.07 8.76 -3.32
CA PHE A 933 -40.08 8.84 -1.85
C PHE A 933 -40.39 10.24 -1.31
N GLY A 934 -40.10 11.31 -2.08
CA GLY A 934 -40.23 12.70 -1.61
C GLY A 934 -41.68 13.18 -1.38
N GLY A 935 -42.67 12.52 -1.97
CA GLY A 935 -44.10 12.83 -1.77
C GLY A 935 -44.63 14.01 -2.59
N GLU A 936 -45.89 14.40 -2.32
CA GLU A 936 -46.64 15.36 -3.14
C GLU A 936 -46.03 16.77 -3.20
N SER A 937 -45.24 17.17 -2.20
CA SER A 937 -44.57 18.47 -2.16
C SER A 937 -43.62 18.71 -3.33
N TYR A 938 -43.06 17.64 -3.91
CA TYR A 938 -42.14 17.72 -5.05
C TYR A 938 -42.85 17.56 -6.40
N SER A 939 -44.17 17.36 -6.46
CA SER A 939 -44.88 17.06 -7.73
C SER A 939 -44.63 18.09 -8.83
N GLN A 940 -44.61 19.38 -8.46
CA GLN A 940 -44.35 20.46 -9.40
C GLN A 940 -42.91 20.44 -9.91
N THR A 941 -41.96 20.15 -9.02
CA THR A 941 -40.54 20.07 -9.38
C THR A 941 -40.25 18.84 -10.23
N CYS A 942 -40.84 17.67 -9.92
CA CYS A 942 -40.78 16.48 -10.76
C CYS A 942 -41.26 16.78 -12.19
N ALA A 943 -42.35 17.54 -12.34
CA ALA A 943 -42.82 17.97 -13.66
C ALA A 943 -41.83 18.89 -14.38
N GLU A 944 -41.14 19.78 -13.66
CA GLU A 944 -40.10 20.65 -14.20
C GLU A 944 -38.83 19.88 -14.62
N CYS A 945 -38.52 18.75 -13.98
CA CYS A 945 -37.37 17.93 -14.32
C CYS A 945 -37.50 17.22 -15.67
N ILE A 946 -38.72 16.89 -16.12
CA ILE A 946 -38.94 16.06 -17.32
C ILE A 946 -38.23 16.61 -18.56
N PRO A 947 -38.39 17.89 -18.96
CA PRO A 947 -37.68 18.43 -20.12
C PRO A 947 -36.15 18.31 -20.03
N ARG A 948 -35.60 18.38 -18.81
CA ARG A 948 -34.15 18.27 -18.58
C ARG A 948 -33.67 16.83 -18.72
N LEU A 949 -34.37 15.89 -18.10
CA LEU A 949 -34.12 14.45 -18.27
C LEU A 949 -34.21 14.04 -19.74
N LEU A 950 -35.23 14.54 -20.45
CA LEU A 950 -35.37 14.31 -21.90
C LEU A 950 -34.17 14.81 -22.69
N SER A 951 -33.58 15.95 -22.32
CA SER A 951 -32.40 16.47 -23.02
C SER A 951 -31.17 15.56 -22.88
N VAL A 952 -31.01 14.90 -21.74
CA VAL A 952 -29.94 13.90 -21.51
C VAL A 952 -30.20 12.65 -22.34
N ILE A 953 -31.44 12.14 -22.29
CA ILE A 953 -31.83 10.90 -22.99
C ILE A 953 -31.72 11.07 -24.52
N GLN A 954 -32.07 12.25 -25.03
CA GLN A 954 -32.07 12.55 -26.46
C GLN A 954 -30.73 13.07 -26.98
N ASP A 955 -29.71 13.20 -26.12
CA ASP A 955 -28.38 13.57 -26.56
C ASP A 955 -27.84 12.54 -27.59
N PRO A 956 -27.23 12.97 -28.70
CA PRO A 956 -26.70 12.04 -29.71
C PRO A 956 -25.68 11.03 -29.16
N GLU A 957 -24.96 11.38 -28.09
CA GLU A 957 -23.96 10.52 -27.44
C GLU A 957 -24.49 9.87 -26.17
N SER A 958 -25.80 9.91 -25.89
CA SER A 958 -26.41 9.40 -24.66
C SER A 958 -26.16 7.91 -24.41
N ARG A 959 -25.92 7.14 -25.48
CA ARG A 959 -25.63 5.69 -25.44
C ARG A 959 -24.15 5.35 -25.72
N SER A 960 -23.24 6.31 -25.61
CA SER A 960 -21.80 5.99 -25.56
C SER A 960 -21.46 5.24 -24.26
N VAL A 961 -20.32 4.56 -24.24
CA VAL A 961 -19.86 3.80 -23.06
C VAL A 961 -19.83 4.70 -21.81
N ASP A 962 -19.30 5.92 -21.95
CA ASP A 962 -19.15 6.86 -20.83
C ASP A 962 -20.49 7.45 -20.35
N ASN A 963 -21.49 7.55 -21.23
CA ASN A 963 -22.76 8.21 -20.92
C ASN A 963 -23.91 7.26 -20.58
N ALA A 964 -23.76 5.96 -20.84
CA ALA A 964 -24.86 5.01 -20.79
C ALA A 964 -25.52 4.95 -19.41
N ASN A 965 -24.75 4.82 -18.33
CA ASN A 965 -25.27 4.77 -16.95
C ASN A 965 -26.08 6.03 -16.57
N ALA A 966 -25.56 7.21 -16.89
CA ALA A 966 -26.25 8.48 -16.65
C ALA A 966 -27.58 8.56 -17.41
N THR A 967 -27.59 8.09 -18.66
CA THR A 967 -28.78 8.05 -19.51
C THR A 967 -29.81 7.05 -19.00
N GLU A 968 -29.38 5.87 -18.54
CA GLU A 968 -30.29 4.85 -17.99
C GLU A 968 -30.93 5.32 -16.69
N ASN A 969 -30.16 5.97 -15.80
CA ASN A 969 -30.69 6.66 -14.63
C ASN A 969 -31.69 7.76 -15.00
N ALA A 970 -31.44 8.54 -16.06
CA ALA A 970 -32.40 9.54 -16.53
C ALA A 970 -33.71 8.91 -17.07
N ILE A 971 -33.61 7.80 -17.80
CA ILE A 971 -34.78 7.01 -18.26
C ILE A 971 -35.57 6.51 -17.05
N ALA A 972 -34.88 5.99 -16.04
CA ALA A 972 -35.48 5.46 -14.83
C ALA A 972 -36.11 6.55 -13.96
N ALA A 973 -35.51 7.74 -13.88
CA ALA A 973 -36.09 8.90 -13.22
C ALA A 973 -37.43 9.31 -13.85
N VAL A 974 -37.52 9.33 -15.19
CA VAL A 974 -38.79 9.63 -15.89
C VAL A 974 -39.87 8.61 -15.53
N ILE A 975 -39.55 7.32 -15.43
CA ILE A 975 -40.57 6.32 -15.07
C ILE A 975 -40.94 6.36 -13.60
N LYS A 976 -39.99 6.69 -12.71
CA LYS A 976 -40.28 6.90 -11.29
C LYS A 976 -41.25 8.08 -11.12
N ILE A 977 -41.09 9.16 -11.89
CA ILE A 977 -42.07 10.27 -11.95
C ILE A 977 -43.43 9.78 -12.47
N CYS A 978 -43.47 9.06 -13.60
CA CYS A 978 -44.73 8.57 -14.17
C CYS A 978 -45.50 7.63 -13.22
N LYS A 979 -44.78 6.78 -12.49
CA LYS A 979 -45.35 5.76 -11.61
C LYS A 979 -45.77 6.33 -10.26
N TYR A 980 -44.92 7.14 -9.63
CA TYR A 980 -45.09 7.53 -8.23
C TYR A 980 -45.55 8.99 -8.06
N ASN A 981 -45.29 9.88 -9.03
CA ASN A 981 -45.60 11.30 -8.91
C ASN A 981 -46.11 11.94 -10.22
N SER A 982 -47.25 11.44 -10.71
CA SER A 982 -47.82 11.81 -12.02
C SER A 982 -48.86 12.94 -11.99
N SER A 983 -49.15 13.51 -10.81
CA SER A 983 -50.25 14.48 -10.62
C SER A 983 -50.11 15.78 -11.44
N CYS A 984 -48.87 16.18 -11.77
CA CYS A 984 -48.53 17.40 -12.49
C CYS A 984 -48.06 17.15 -13.94
N ILE A 985 -48.16 15.93 -14.47
CA ILE A 985 -47.68 15.58 -15.82
C ILE A 985 -48.73 14.80 -16.62
N ASN A 986 -48.60 14.79 -17.95
CA ASN A 986 -49.41 13.94 -18.82
C ASN A 986 -48.63 12.67 -19.20
N VAL A 987 -48.81 11.60 -18.43
CA VAL A 987 -48.14 10.30 -18.66
C VAL A 987 -48.38 9.78 -20.09
N ASN A 988 -49.56 10.00 -20.65
CA ASN A 988 -49.90 9.53 -22.00
C ASN A 988 -49.08 10.19 -23.12
N GLU A 989 -48.49 11.37 -22.90
CA GLU A 989 -47.58 12.00 -23.86
C GLU A 989 -46.17 11.41 -23.78
N ILE A 990 -45.79 10.87 -22.62
CA ILE A 990 -44.43 10.36 -22.35
C ILE A 990 -44.29 8.90 -22.78
N LEU A 991 -45.28 8.05 -22.48
CA LEU A 991 -45.19 6.59 -22.70
C LEU A 991 -44.78 6.17 -24.13
N PRO A 992 -45.30 6.79 -25.22
CA PRO A 992 -44.88 6.42 -26.57
C PRO A 992 -43.39 6.69 -26.83
N HIS A 993 -42.82 7.72 -26.20
CA HIS A 993 -41.40 8.09 -26.35
C HIS A 993 -40.54 7.17 -25.50
N TRP A 994 -40.97 6.90 -24.26
CA TRP A 994 -40.27 6.01 -23.35
C TRP A 994 -40.02 4.62 -23.94
N LEU A 995 -41.01 4.03 -24.63
CA LEU A 995 -40.84 2.74 -25.30
C LEU A 995 -39.70 2.73 -26.34
N SER A 996 -39.38 3.89 -26.92
CA SER A 996 -38.26 4.03 -27.87
C SER A 996 -36.89 4.13 -27.20
N TRP A 997 -36.83 4.48 -25.91
CA TRP A 997 -35.57 4.59 -25.18
C TRP A 997 -35.07 3.22 -24.69
N LEU A 998 -35.96 2.24 -24.55
CA LEU A 998 -35.62 0.87 -24.13
C LEU A 998 -34.91 0.08 -25.23
N PRO A 999 -34.00 -0.87 -24.89
CA PRO A 999 -33.75 -1.46 -23.57
C PRO A 999 -32.79 -0.67 -22.67
N VAL A 1000 -32.69 -1.10 -21.40
CA VAL A 1000 -31.67 -0.69 -20.41
C VAL A 1000 -31.04 -1.95 -19.77
N TRP A 1001 -29.74 -1.92 -19.45
CA TRP A 1001 -29.02 -3.06 -18.87
C TRP A 1001 -27.69 -2.70 -18.18
N GLU A 1002 -27.20 -1.47 -18.29
CA GLU A 1002 -25.93 -1.07 -17.66
C GLU A 1002 -26.11 -0.86 -16.16
N ASP A 1003 -27.21 -0.21 -15.76
CA ASP A 1003 -27.57 -0.04 -14.35
C ASP A 1003 -28.64 -1.08 -13.96
N GLU A 1004 -28.19 -2.17 -13.33
CA GLU A 1004 -29.06 -3.28 -12.95
C GLU A 1004 -30.08 -2.90 -11.87
N ASP A 1005 -29.79 -1.92 -11.01
CA ASP A 1005 -30.72 -1.48 -9.96
C ASP A 1005 -31.86 -0.65 -10.58
N GLU A 1006 -31.53 0.25 -11.51
CA GLU A 1006 -32.53 1.04 -12.24
C GLU A 1006 -33.32 0.21 -13.26
N ALA A 1007 -32.68 -0.80 -13.88
CA ALA A 1007 -33.34 -1.74 -14.79
C ALA A 1007 -34.57 -2.38 -14.12
N VAL A 1008 -34.46 -2.81 -12.86
CA VAL A 1008 -35.57 -3.40 -12.09
C VAL A 1008 -36.79 -2.48 -12.05
N HIS A 1009 -36.59 -1.17 -11.83
CA HIS A 1009 -37.68 -0.19 -11.81
C HIS A 1009 -38.32 -0.01 -13.18
N VAL A 1010 -37.50 0.08 -14.23
CA VAL A 1010 -37.92 0.25 -15.62
C VAL A 1010 -38.76 -0.95 -16.08
N TYR A 1011 -38.29 -2.17 -15.88
CA TYR A 1011 -38.98 -3.38 -16.32
C TYR A 1011 -40.19 -3.72 -15.45
N ASN A 1012 -40.17 -3.41 -14.15
CA ASN A 1012 -41.37 -3.53 -13.32
C ASN A 1012 -42.50 -2.64 -13.85
N TYR A 1013 -42.21 -1.40 -14.22
CA TYR A 1013 -43.22 -0.50 -14.78
C TYR A 1013 -43.69 -0.94 -16.17
N LEU A 1014 -42.78 -1.48 -16.99
CA LEU A 1014 -43.16 -2.09 -18.28
C LEU A 1014 -44.14 -3.25 -18.08
N CYS A 1015 -43.85 -4.14 -17.13
CA CYS A 1015 -44.74 -5.24 -16.77
C CYS A 1015 -46.10 -4.73 -16.30
N ASP A 1016 -46.13 -3.74 -15.40
CA ASP A 1016 -47.38 -3.12 -14.93
C ASP A 1016 -48.26 -2.65 -16.11
N LEU A 1017 -47.66 -1.95 -17.08
CA LEU A 1017 -48.38 -1.41 -18.24
C LEU A 1017 -48.85 -2.49 -19.22
N VAL A 1018 -48.04 -3.54 -19.44
CA VAL A 1018 -48.41 -4.66 -20.31
C VAL A 1018 -49.53 -5.49 -19.68
N GLU A 1019 -49.44 -5.79 -18.38
CA GLU A 1019 -50.46 -6.53 -17.62
C GLU A 1019 -51.80 -5.75 -17.60
N MET A 1020 -51.73 -4.41 -17.55
CA MET A 1020 -52.91 -3.53 -17.67
C MET A 1020 -53.46 -3.39 -19.09
N ASN A 1021 -52.86 -4.05 -20.09
CA ASN A 1021 -53.20 -3.92 -21.51
C ASN A 1021 -53.16 -2.45 -22.00
N HIS A 1022 -52.15 -1.69 -21.58
CA HIS A 1022 -52.09 -0.26 -21.88
C HIS A 1022 -51.94 0.02 -23.40
N PRO A 1023 -52.89 0.74 -24.04
CA PRO A 1023 -52.98 0.82 -25.50
C PRO A 1023 -51.80 1.57 -26.14
N LEU A 1024 -51.13 2.46 -25.41
CA LEU A 1024 -49.95 3.17 -25.90
C LEU A 1024 -48.66 2.32 -25.86
N ILE A 1025 -48.60 1.29 -25.01
CA ILE A 1025 -47.45 0.39 -24.95
C ILE A 1025 -47.64 -0.76 -25.92
N LEU A 1026 -48.80 -1.41 -25.93
CA LEU A 1026 -49.09 -2.52 -26.84
C LEU A 1026 -49.33 -2.05 -28.28
N GLY A 1027 -49.78 -0.82 -28.47
CA GLY A 1027 -50.16 -0.30 -29.78
C GLY A 1027 -51.51 -0.83 -30.27
N VAL A 1028 -52.07 -0.20 -31.29
CA VAL A 1028 -53.33 -0.63 -31.89
C VAL A 1028 -53.16 -2.04 -32.45
N ASN A 1029 -54.02 -2.97 -32.05
CA ASN A 1029 -53.94 -4.40 -32.39
C ASN A 1029 -52.60 -5.06 -31.98
N ASN A 1030 -52.01 -4.63 -30.86
CA ASN A 1030 -50.76 -5.18 -30.34
C ASN A 1030 -49.56 -4.98 -31.30
N SER A 1031 -49.56 -3.92 -32.10
CA SER A 1031 -48.53 -3.64 -33.11
C SER A 1031 -47.11 -3.48 -32.53
N ASN A 1032 -46.99 -3.09 -31.26
CA ASN A 1032 -45.72 -2.88 -30.59
C ASN A 1032 -45.24 -4.12 -29.82
N LEU A 1033 -46.07 -5.18 -29.74
CA LEU A 1033 -45.72 -6.40 -29.01
C LEU A 1033 -44.42 -7.05 -29.49
N PRO A 1034 -44.09 -7.11 -30.80
CA PRO A 1034 -42.77 -7.56 -31.24
C PRO A 1034 -41.63 -6.75 -30.62
N ARG A 1035 -41.75 -5.41 -30.59
CA ARG A 1035 -40.73 -4.54 -29.99
C ARG A 1035 -40.58 -4.79 -28.49
N VAL A 1036 -41.68 -5.03 -27.77
CA VAL A 1036 -41.63 -5.38 -26.34
C VAL A 1036 -40.86 -6.69 -26.13
N VAL A 1037 -41.13 -7.72 -26.93
CA VAL A 1037 -40.39 -8.99 -26.86
C VAL A 1037 -38.91 -8.82 -27.22
N GLN A 1038 -38.59 -7.97 -28.20
CA GLN A 1038 -37.21 -7.65 -28.57
C GLN A 1038 -36.46 -6.96 -27.43
N ILE A 1039 -37.10 -6.01 -26.75
CA ILE A 1039 -36.54 -5.34 -25.56
C ILE A 1039 -36.19 -6.38 -24.51
N ILE A 1040 -37.14 -7.25 -24.16
CA ILE A 1040 -36.96 -8.33 -23.18
C ILE A 1040 -35.80 -9.27 -23.57
N ALA A 1041 -35.76 -9.69 -24.82
CA ALA A 1041 -34.73 -10.60 -25.32
C ALA A 1041 -33.33 -9.98 -25.29
N GLU A 1042 -33.20 -8.68 -25.62
CA GLU A 1042 -31.93 -7.97 -25.53
C GLU A 1042 -31.45 -7.85 -24.08
N THR A 1043 -32.33 -7.48 -23.14
CA THR A 1043 -31.97 -7.37 -21.72
C THR A 1043 -31.48 -8.69 -21.16
N LEU A 1044 -32.15 -9.81 -21.50
CA LEU A 1044 -31.72 -11.15 -21.08
C LEU A 1044 -30.38 -11.55 -21.71
N ASN A 1045 -30.15 -11.16 -22.97
CA ASN A 1045 -28.86 -11.39 -23.64
C ASN A 1045 -27.71 -10.59 -23.02
N LYS A 1046 -28.02 -9.43 -22.42
CA LYS A 1046 -27.09 -8.56 -21.71
C LYS A 1046 -27.06 -8.77 -20.21
N GLU A 1047 -27.77 -9.78 -19.70
CA GLU A 1047 -27.83 -10.13 -18.27
C GLU A 1047 -28.36 -8.99 -17.37
N GLY A 1048 -29.04 -7.98 -17.92
CA GLY A 1048 -29.46 -6.78 -17.17
C GLY A 1048 -30.61 -6.97 -16.16
N LEU A 1049 -30.94 -8.20 -15.79
CA LEU A 1049 -32.01 -8.56 -14.84
C LEU A 1049 -31.60 -9.64 -13.83
N GLU A 1050 -30.31 -9.95 -13.68
CA GLU A 1050 -29.86 -11.01 -12.75
C GLU A 1050 -30.05 -10.63 -11.27
N LYS A 1051 -30.10 -9.33 -10.92
CA LYS A 1051 -30.33 -8.87 -9.53
C LYS A 1051 -31.73 -9.14 -8.97
N ASP A 1052 -32.78 -9.16 -9.81
CA ASP A 1052 -34.17 -9.33 -9.34
C ASP A 1052 -34.91 -10.43 -10.11
N GLU A 1053 -34.88 -11.62 -9.50
CA GLU A 1053 -35.56 -12.82 -10.02
C GLU A 1053 -37.09 -12.64 -10.11
N GLN A 1054 -37.71 -11.77 -9.30
CA GLN A 1054 -39.14 -11.53 -9.37
C GLN A 1054 -39.50 -10.76 -10.64
N VAL A 1055 -38.74 -9.72 -10.98
CA VAL A 1055 -38.95 -8.96 -12.22
C VAL A 1055 -38.64 -9.82 -13.43
N LYS A 1056 -37.51 -10.55 -13.41
CA LYS A 1056 -37.17 -11.54 -14.45
C LYS A 1056 -38.31 -12.53 -14.67
N THR A 1057 -38.89 -13.06 -13.59
CA THR A 1057 -40.06 -13.95 -13.67
C THR A 1057 -41.29 -13.27 -14.27
N ARG A 1058 -41.62 -12.03 -13.89
CA ARG A 1058 -42.75 -11.28 -14.47
C ARG A 1058 -42.58 -11.07 -15.97
N VAL A 1059 -41.39 -10.64 -16.38
CA VAL A 1059 -41.03 -10.43 -17.78
C VAL A 1059 -41.16 -11.72 -18.58
N LEU A 1060 -40.64 -12.85 -18.06
CA LEU A 1060 -40.77 -14.16 -18.71
C LEU A 1060 -42.23 -14.63 -18.78
N ASN A 1061 -43.04 -14.36 -17.76
CA ASN A 1061 -44.46 -14.72 -17.76
C ASN A 1061 -45.25 -13.99 -18.85
N ILE A 1062 -44.91 -12.73 -19.15
CA ILE A 1062 -45.47 -12.00 -20.30
C ILE A 1062 -45.14 -12.74 -21.60
N VAL A 1063 -43.88 -13.16 -21.80
CA VAL A 1063 -43.48 -13.90 -23.00
C VAL A 1063 -44.17 -15.27 -23.09
N ARG A 1064 -44.31 -15.99 -21.96
CA ARG A 1064 -45.05 -17.27 -21.90
C ARG A 1064 -46.52 -17.11 -22.27
N GLN A 1065 -47.17 -16.00 -21.89
CA GLN A 1065 -48.54 -15.73 -22.34
C GLN A 1065 -48.61 -15.53 -23.85
N ILE A 1066 -47.62 -14.86 -24.45
CA ILE A 1066 -47.53 -14.68 -25.91
C ILE A 1066 -47.28 -16.03 -26.62
N GLN A 1067 -46.46 -16.92 -26.03
CA GLN A 1067 -46.25 -18.29 -26.54
C GLN A 1067 -47.54 -19.09 -26.64
N GLY A 1068 -48.54 -18.80 -25.81
CA GLY A 1068 -49.88 -19.39 -25.90
C GLY A 1068 -50.60 -19.10 -27.23
N ASN A 1069 -50.15 -18.09 -27.99
CA ASN A 1069 -50.62 -17.78 -29.34
C ASN A 1069 -49.47 -17.96 -30.36
N GLU A 1070 -49.40 -19.13 -30.97
CA GLU A 1070 -48.30 -19.54 -31.86
C GLU A 1070 -48.04 -18.56 -33.02
N GLN A 1071 -49.10 -18.00 -33.63
CA GLN A 1071 -48.95 -17.03 -34.72
C GLN A 1071 -48.33 -15.71 -34.24
N MET A 1072 -48.73 -15.25 -33.05
CA MET A 1072 -48.24 -14.02 -32.45
C MET A 1072 -46.80 -14.19 -31.96
N PHE A 1073 -46.49 -15.33 -31.35
CA PHE A 1073 -45.13 -15.65 -30.91
C PHE A 1073 -44.16 -15.79 -32.08
N GLN A 1074 -44.56 -16.45 -33.18
CA GLN A 1074 -43.74 -16.48 -34.40
C GLN A 1074 -43.49 -15.07 -34.97
N ALA A 1075 -44.50 -14.21 -34.98
CA ALA A 1075 -44.35 -12.82 -35.43
C ALA A 1075 -43.34 -12.05 -34.55
N CYS A 1076 -43.40 -12.20 -33.23
CA CYS A 1076 -42.46 -11.57 -32.31
C CYS A 1076 -41.04 -12.15 -32.41
N SER A 1077 -40.91 -13.48 -32.53
CA SER A 1077 -39.62 -14.16 -32.63
C SER A 1077 -38.91 -13.87 -33.96
N SER A 1078 -39.66 -13.57 -35.02
CA SER A 1078 -39.09 -13.33 -36.36
C SER A 1078 -38.19 -12.08 -36.47
N ILE A 1079 -38.35 -11.10 -35.57
CA ILE A 1079 -37.56 -9.87 -35.57
C ILE A 1079 -36.30 -9.94 -34.69
N LEU A 1080 -36.13 -11.04 -33.95
CA LEU A 1080 -35.03 -11.24 -33.02
C LEU A 1080 -33.76 -11.73 -33.76
N THR A 1081 -32.60 -11.29 -33.30
CA THR A 1081 -31.29 -11.81 -33.75
C THR A 1081 -31.11 -13.27 -33.30
N ALA A 1082 -30.05 -13.94 -33.75
CA ALA A 1082 -29.74 -15.30 -33.32
C ALA A 1082 -29.44 -15.34 -31.81
N GLU A 1083 -28.60 -14.43 -31.34
CA GLU A 1083 -28.22 -14.26 -29.92
C GLU A 1083 -29.44 -13.96 -29.05
N GLN A 1084 -30.28 -12.99 -29.43
CA GLN A 1084 -31.52 -12.68 -28.71
C GLN A 1084 -32.47 -13.87 -28.61
N ARG A 1085 -32.57 -14.68 -29.67
CA ARG A 1085 -33.39 -15.91 -29.64
C ARG A 1085 -32.80 -16.93 -28.69
N GLU A 1086 -31.50 -17.16 -28.75
CA GLU A 1086 -30.82 -18.08 -27.87
C GLU A 1086 -30.99 -17.68 -26.40
N ALA A 1087 -30.72 -16.41 -26.05
CA ALA A 1087 -30.92 -15.89 -24.70
C ALA A 1087 -32.37 -16.06 -24.23
N LEU A 1088 -33.34 -15.66 -25.06
CA LEU A 1088 -34.77 -15.79 -24.72
C LEU A 1088 -35.20 -17.25 -24.53
N PHE A 1089 -34.75 -18.17 -25.40
CA PHE A 1089 -35.11 -19.59 -25.30
C PHE A 1089 -34.42 -20.26 -24.11
N THR A 1090 -33.16 -19.91 -23.82
CA THR A 1090 -32.44 -20.38 -22.65
C THR A 1090 -33.13 -19.92 -21.36
N ALA A 1091 -33.57 -18.67 -21.28
CA ALA A 1091 -34.29 -18.15 -20.11
C ALA A 1091 -35.71 -18.71 -19.94
N LEU A 1092 -36.32 -19.23 -21.02
CA LEU A 1092 -37.66 -19.84 -20.99
C LEU A 1092 -37.63 -21.36 -20.72
N ALA A 1093 -36.50 -22.02 -20.95
CA ALA A 1093 -36.27 -23.44 -20.68
C ALA A 1093 -36.26 -23.72 -19.18
#